data_AF-A0A843S465-F1
#
_entry.id   AF-A0A843S465-F1
#
_cell.length_a   1.000
_cell.length_b   1.000
_cell.length_c   1.000
_cell.angle_alpha   90.00
_cell.angle_beta   90.00
_cell.angle_gamma   90.00
#
_symmetry.space_group_name_H-M   'P 1'
#
loop_
_entity.id
_entity.type
_entity.pdbx_description
1 polymer ?
#
loop_
_entity_poly.entity_id
_entity_poly.type
_entity_poly.pdbx_seq_one_letter_code
_entity_poly.pdbx_strand_id
1 'polypeptide(L)'
;MMKCPTARRRLLVAALAAILVAATTGLRPADEPLEPFFENSIDVRMVRIPAGTFRMGSTRPTDHRVLGQSWYRTHGDYDETPVHDVRISRDFYISETEITVGRFQEFRQEYHDAGRYSPAVTGISYDEATAFCRWLSGREGRPYRLPTEAEWEYVARAGSASHFSSGDTPPSHGEANALGVKNMHTGALEWVADWYGPYRPESQVDPVGPASGWGRVVRGGGPQGPRGNRPHGLLPYYRRSANRASAPLHYRGMHPIGFRIVMGELPRTPPYPARQPFSLELVKQRNAHVDAGPPADQPWFRRRPLLAVPPENMMPDAVKASGLDPGLGGHNHSAGVTVTPNGDLLVVTFTAATQQAEYRPGNAFVVTRRRFGSEQWDVPSVFMDFADVQDASALLWTDDDTVHFFGGGVGLTGVPFRWTSSTDSGATWSPVRLPLFDPPLRGYSPQPISTAFRTADGTMHVPIDGVGGQSLLLASRDEGRTWYDVGAGHGTRGRHTLYVVLDDGSLFALGGKDTDIDGFMPQFRSTDGGKSWKERKSPFPALASHQRPALVRLRSGRLFVASDWQDRDGRLASPRAAPSLRSQTTMARAGTSRRCSTLCRTRLPSSRIEIRTTGRASTTPAQHLDTPWPRRRPTGRFTSSRA
;
A
#
# COMPACT_ATOMS: atom_id res chain seq x y z
N MET A 1 -56.35 53.84 45.64
CA MET A 1 -56.31 54.61 44.37
C MET A 1 -56.75 53.64 43.27
N MET A 2 -58.00 53.70 42.78
CA MET A 2 -58.41 54.33 41.50
C MET A 2 -57.44 53.98 40.34
N LYS A 3 -57.81 53.44 39.17
CA LYS A 3 -59.09 53.25 38.44
C LYS A 3 -58.81 52.28 37.26
N CYS A 4 -59.82 51.51 36.84
CA CYS A 4 -59.97 50.93 35.48
C CYS A 4 -60.31 52.07 34.46
N PRO A 5 -60.26 51.95 33.10
CA PRO A 5 -61.00 50.91 32.36
C PRO A 5 -60.54 50.48 30.92
N THR A 6 -61.18 49.39 30.47
CA THR A 6 -61.69 49.05 29.11
C THR A 6 -60.69 48.72 27.97
N ALA A 7 -60.65 47.50 27.41
CA ALA A 7 -61.65 46.68 26.69
C ALA A 7 -61.67 46.91 25.16
N ARG A 8 -61.27 45.88 24.39
CA ARG A 8 -61.98 45.30 23.22
C ARG A 8 -61.09 44.33 22.43
N ARG A 9 -61.45 43.03 22.47
CA ARG A 9 -61.62 42.07 21.35
C ARG A 9 -61.29 40.63 21.78
N ARG A 10 -62.34 39.93 22.20
CA ARG A 10 -62.50 38.48 22.07
C ARG A 10 -62.90 38.15 20.62
N LEU A 11 -62.72 36.88 20.24
CA LEU A 11 -63.28 36.18 19.07
C LEU A 11 -62.45 36.19 17.77
N LEU A 12 -61.30 35.49 17.75
CA LEU A 12 -60.72 34.84 16.55
C LEU A 12 -59.48 33.99 16.89
N VAL A 13 -59.56 33.08 17.88
CA VAL A 13 -58.44 32.15 18.17
C VAL A 13 -58.88 30.68 18.37
N ALA A 14 -60.18 30.40 18.54
CA ALA A 14 -60.64 29.04 18.83
C ALA A 14 -60.92 28.16 17.57
N ALA A 15 -60.75 28.68 16.34
CA ALA A 15 -61.04 27.93 15.11
C ALA A 15 -59.80 27.60 14.25
N LEU A 16 -58.59 28.03 14.64
CA LEU A 16 -57.34 27.65 13.95
C LEU A 16 -56.56 26.51 14.63
N ALA A 17 -57.01 26.05 15.80
CA ALA A 17 -56.39 24.91 16.50
C ALA A 17 -56.86 23.53 15.98
N ALA A 18 -57.81 23.50 15.03
CA ALA A 18 -58.37 22.26 14.46
C ALA A 18 -57.93 21.98 13.00
N ILE A 19 -57.06 22.83 12.41
CA ILE A 19 -56.36 22.56 11.13
C ILE A 19 -54.84 22.44 11.37
N LEU A 20 -54.47 21.82 12.50
CA LEU A 20 -53.10 21.39 12.77
C LEU A 20 -53.06 19.90 13.14
N VAL A 21 -53.92 19.12 12.47
CA VAL A 21 -53.85 17.66 12.41
C VAL A 21 -53.66 17.28 10.94
N ALA A 22 -52.41 17.29 10.48
CA ALA A 22 -51.88 16.50 9.35
C ALA A 22 -50.40 16.87 9.07
N ALA A 23 -49.58 16.94 10.11
CA ALA A 23 -48.13 16.81 9.96
C ALA A 23 -47.68 15.71 10.91
N THR A 24 -48.26 14.53 10.72
CA THR A 24 -47.70 13.30 11.26
C THR A 24 -46.30 13.17 10.66
N THR A 25 -45.30 13.23 11.53
CA THR A 25 -44.02 12.55 11.36
C THR A 25 -44.23 11.29 10.52
N GLY A 26 -43.66 11.24 9.32
CA GLY A 26 -43.68 10.08 8.44
C GLY A 26 -42.84 8.93 8.96
N LEU A 27 -42.99 8.57 10.23
CA LEU A 27 -42.62 7.26 10.73
C LEU A 27 -43.64 6.29 10.17
N ARG A 28 -43.23 5.53 9.16
CA ARG A 28 -43.98 4.39 8.66
C ARG A 28 -44.40 3.51 9.86
N PRO A 29 -45.67 3.08 9.95
CA PRO A 29 -46.07 2.10 10.96
C PRO A 29 -45.23 0.83 10.79
N ALA A 30 -44.81 0.25 11.92
CA ALA A 30 -43.88 -0.88 11.97
C ALA A 30 -44.42 -2.20 11.35
N ASP A 31 -45.67 -2.21 10.90
CA ASP A 31 -46.41 -3.40 10.46
C ASP A 31 -46.87 -3.35 8.97
N GLU A 32 -46.41 -2.39 8.15
CA GLU A 32 -46.57 -2.51 6.70
C GLU A 32 -45.62 -3.59 6.15
N PRO A 33 -46.10 -4.53 5.30
CA PRO A 33 -45.22 -5.48 4.64
C PRO A 33 -44.12 -4.72 3.88
N LEU A 34 -42.85 -5.00 4.20
CA LEU A 34 -41.74 -4.44 3.45
C LEU A 34 -41.80 -4.96 2.00
N GLU A 35 -42.13 -4.06 1.07
CA GLU A 35 -42.17 -4.36 -0.36
C GLU A 35 -40.85 -4.99 -0.84
N PRO A 36 -40.88 -5.95 -1.77
CA PRO A 36 -39.67 -6.62 -2.27
C PRO A 36 -38.71 -5.65 -2.97
N PHE A 37 -39.24 -4.54 -3.52
CA PHE A 37 -38.46 -3.45 -4.06
C PHE A 37 -39.25 -2.14 -4.06
N PHE A 38 -38.58 -1.00 -4.25
CA PHE A 38 -39.20 0.28 -4.60
C PHE A 38 -38.27 1.09 -5.52
N GLU A 39 -38.80 2.12 -6.18
CA GLU A 39 -37.99 3.12 -6.90
C GLU A 39 -37.93 4.40 -6.09
N ASN A 40 -36.72 4.96 -5.93
CA ASN A 40 -36.52 6.18 -5.15
C ASN A 40 -36.69 7.46 -6.00
N SER A 41 -36.41 8.64 -5.44
CA SER A 41 -36.66 9.94 -6.10
C SER A 41 -35.73 10.26 -7.28
N ILE A 42 -34.78 9.37 -7.58
CA ILE A 42 -33.83 9.45 -8.69
C ILE A 42 -33.93 8.19 -9.59
N ASP A 43 -35.08 7.54 -9.59
CA ASP A 43 -35.40 6.30 -10.31
C ASP A 43 -34.35 5.19 -10.16
N VAL A 44 -33.74 5.08 -8.98
CA VAL A 44 -32.91 3.92 -8.61
C VAL A 44 -33.82 2.88 -7.97
N ARG A 45 -33.82 1.68 -8.57
CA ARG A 45 -34.51 0.51 -8.04
C ARG A 45 -33.76 -0.04 -6.82
N MET A 46 -34.43 -0.02 -5.68
CA MET A 46 -33.94 -0.48 -4.38
C MET A 46 -34.56 -1.83 -4.05
N VAL A 47 -33.73 -2.87 -3.89
CA VAL A 47 -34.15 -4.27 -3.64
C VAL A 47 -34.06 -4.58 -2.15
N ARG A 48 -35.11 -5.19 -1.59
CA ARG A 48 -35.14 -5.63 -0.19
C ARG A 48 -34.22 -6.84 -0.01
N ILE A 49 -33.36 -6.77 0.99
CA ILE A 49 -32.47 -7.84 1.41
C ILE A 49 -32.92 -8.31 2.80
N PRO A 50 -33.32 -9.59 2.97
CA PRO A 50 -33.77 -10.09 4.26
C PRO A 50 -32.58 -10.28 5.23
N ALA A 51 -32.84 -10.04 6.51
CA ALA A 51 -31.94 -10.39 7.61
C ALA A 51 -31.55 -11.88 7.54
N GLY A 52 -30.35 -12.21 7.98
CA GLY A 52 -29.86 -13.58 7.89
C GLY A 52 -28.43 -13.74 8.40
N THR A 53 -27.89 -14.93 8.22
CA THR A 53 -26.53 -15.28 8.65
C THR A 53 -25.78 -15.92 7.50
N PHE A 54 -24.50 -15.63 7.38
CA PHE A 54 -23.62 -16.24 6.39
C PHE A 54 -22.19 -16.39 6.92
N ARG A 55 -21.38 -17.16 6.18
CA ARG A 55 -19.94 -17.29 6.41
C ARG A 55 -19.20 -16.26 5.56
N MET A 56 -18.57 -15.28 6.22
CA MET A 56 -17.76 -14.25 5.55
C MET A 56 -16.32 -14.73 5.37
N GLY A 57 -15.71 -14.42 4.23
CA GLY A 57 -14.38 -14.89 3.84
C GLY A 57 -14.38 -16.27 3.16
N SER A 58 -13.20 -16.77 2.82
CA SER A 58 -13.06 -18.06 2.13
C SER A 58 -11.77 -18.79 2.50
N THR A 59 -11.86 -20.11 2.66
CA THR A 59 -10.72 -21.04 2.63
C THR A 59 -10.90 -22.11 1.56
N ARG A 60 -11.83 -21.89 0.62
CA ARG A 60 -12.09 -22.86 -0.46
C ARG A 60 -10.89 -22.89 -1.40
N PRO A 61 -10.45 -24.09 -1.84
CA PRO A 61 -9.43 -24.18 -2.87
C PRO A 61 -9.81 -23.40 -4.13
N THR A 62 -8.84 -22.71 -4.70
CA THR A 62 -8.97 -21.95 -5.94
C THR A 62 -8.11 -22.59 -7.02
N ASP A 63 -8.73 -23.05 -8.12
CA ASP A 63 -8.00 -23.63 -9.25
C ASP A 63 -7.57 -22.53 -10.23
N HIS A 64 -6.26 -22.31 -10.36
CA HIS A 64 -5.69 -21.33 -11.28
C HIS A 64 -5.98 -21.62 -12.76
N ARG A 65 -6.32 -22.87 -13.14
CA ARG A 65 -6.72 -23.22 -14.50
C ARG A 65 -8.11 -22.71 -14.84
N VAL A 66 -8.98 -22.61 -13.84
CA VAL A 66 -10.37 -22.13 -13.97
C VAL A 66 -10.44 -20.62 -13.73
N LEU A 67 -9.82 -20.17 -12.65
CA LEU A 67 -9.98 -18.80 -12.14
C LEU A 67 -8.89 -17.83 -12.65
N GLY A 68 -7.80 -18.37 -13.22
CA GLY A 68 -6.79 -17.61 -13.98
C GLY A 68 -5.77 -16.84 -13.14
N GLN A 69 -5.79 -16.97 -11.82
CA GLN A 69 -4.78 -16.43 -10.91
C GLN A 69 -3.43 -17.15 -11.01
N SER A 70 -2.48 -16.71 -10.20
CA SER A 70 -1.18 -17.38 -10.08
C SER A 70 -1.32 -18.74 -9.39
N TRP A 71 -0.59 -19.75 -9.88
CA TRP A 71 -0.62 -21.13 -9.38
C TRP A 71 -0.29 -21.29 -7.89
N TYR A 72 0.43 -20.33 -7.29
CA TYR A 72 0.79 -20.34 -5.87
C TYR A 72 -0.33 -19.86 -4.94
N ARG A 73 -1.46 -19.37 -5.48
CA ARG A 73 -2.66 -19.03 -4.70
C ARG A 73 -3.63 -20.20 -4.73
N THR A 74 -3.51 -21.04 -3.71
CA THR A 74 -4.25 -22.30 -3.56
C THR A 74 -5.59 -22.10 -2.86
N HIS A 75 -5.76 -21.08 -2.01
CA HIS A 75 -6.93 -20.89 -1.16
C HIS A 75 -7.41 -19.43 -1.08
N GLY A 76 -7.32 -18.68 -2.19
CA GLY A 76 -7.63 -17.24 -2.19
C GLY A 76 -6.50 -16.37 -1.63
N ASP A 77 -6.79 -15.08 -1.42
CA ASP A 77 -5.86 -14.13 -0.81
C ASP A 77 -5.88 -14.25 0.73
N TYR A 78 -4.77 -13.88 1.37
CA TYR A 78 -4.58 -14.14 2.80
C TYR A 78 -5.57 -13.35 3.67
N ASP A 79 -6.02 -12.20 3.17
CA ASP A 79 -6.93 -11.24 3.78
C ASP A 79 -8.42 -11.65 3.67
N GLU A 80 -8.72 -12.73 2.95
CA GLU A 80 -10.04 -13.40 2.93
C GLU A 80 -10.23 -14.34 4.14
N THR A 81 -9.26 -14.39 5.05
CA THR A 81 -9.24 -15.28 6.23
C THR A 81 -8.99 -14.50 7.52
N PRO A 82 -9.46 -15.00 8.69
CA PRO A 82 -10.25 -16.23 8.91
C PRO A 82 -11.70 -16.12 8.43
N VAL A 83 -12.26 -17.27 8.04
CA VAL A 83 -13.71 -17.40 7.79
C VAL A 83 -14.43 -17.35 9.13
N HIS A 84 -15.48 -16.54 9.24
CA HIS A 84 -16.23 -16.33 10.48
C HIS A 84 -17.73 -16.16 10.20
N ASP A 85 -18.55 -16.32 11.24
CA ASP A 85 -20.00 -16.15 11.12
C ASP A 85 -20.37 -14.68 11.21
N VAL A 86 -21.21 -14.21 10.31
CA VAL A 86 -21.76 -12.87 10.34
C VAL A 86 -23.27 -12.93 10.28
N ARG A 87 -23.94 -12.29 11.23
CA ARG A 87 -25.39 -12.10 11.24
C ARG A 87 -25.74 -10.67 10.86
N ILE A 88 -26.47 -10.52 9.76
CA ILE A 88 -27.17 -9.29 9.39
C ILE A 88 -28.50 -9.29 10.15
N SER A 89 -28.66 -8.38 11.11
CA SER A 89 -29.73 -8.46 12.12
C SER A 89 -31.07 -7.92 11.65
N ARG A 90 -31.09 -7.14 10.57
CA ARG A 90 -32.28 -6.45 10.05
C ARG A 90 -32.29 -6.46 8.54
N ASP A 91 -33.49 -6.44 7.98
CA ASP A 91 -33.69 -6.18 6.57
C ASP A 91 -33.18 -4.78 6.22
N PHE A 92 -32.70 -4.64 4.99
CA PHE A 92 -32.30 -3.37 4.41
C PHE A 92 -32.62 -3.35 2.92
N TYR A 93 -32.53 -2.17 2.30
CA TYR A 93 -32.65 -2.07 0.85
C TYR A 93 -31.31 -1.68 0.23
N ILE A 94 -30.95 -2.29 -0.90
CA ILE A 94 -29.74 -1.97 -1.67
C ILE A 94 -30.10 -1.70 -3.13
N SER A 95 -29.37 -0.82 -3.81
CA SER A 95 -29.60 -0.58 -5.24
C SER A 95 -29.35 -1.84 -6.09
N GLU A 96 -30.27 -2.14 -7.01
CA GLU A 96 -30.23 -3.33 -7.87
C GLU A 96 -28.92 -3.42 -8.68
N THR A 97 -28.44 -2.26 -9.15
CA THR A 97 -27.19 -2.05 -9.87
C THR A 97 -26.32 -1.02 -9.15
N GLU A 98 -25.09 -0.86 -9.62
CA GLU A 98 -24.24 0.29 -9.33
C GLU A 98 -24.96 1.60 -9.65
N ILE A 99 -24.61 2.67 -8.93
CA ILE A 99 -25.07 4.01 -9.29
C ILE A 99 -24.53 4.35 -10.68
N THR A 100 -25.41 4.85 -11.54
CA THR A 100 -25.03 5.18 -12.91
C THR A 100 -24.49 6.60 -13.02
N VAL A 101 -23.77 6.88 -14.09
CA VAL A 101 -23.29 8.22 -14.46
C VAL A 101 -24.43 9.22 -14.43
N GLY A 102 -25.57 8.89 -15.05
CA GLY A 102 -26.72 9.79 -15.11
C GLY A 102 -27.28 10.14 -13.73
N ARG A 103 -27.35 9.16 -12.81
CA ARG A 103 -27.82 9.41 -11.44
C ARG A 103 -26.81 10.18 -10.61
N PHE A 104 -25.52 9.91 -10.79
CA PHE A 104 -24.47 10.68 -10.14
C PHE A 104 -24.46 12.14 -10.62
N GLN A 105 -24.77 12.40 -11.90
CA GLN A 105 -24.84 13.75 -12.46
C GLN A 105 -26.01 14.59 -11.90
N GLU A 106 -27.04 13.98 -11.31
CA GLU A 106 -28.06 14.72 -10.54
C GLU A 106 -27.49 15.37 -9.27
N PHE A 107 -26.48 14.74 -8.67
CA PHE A 107 -25.73 15.29 -7.53
C PHE A 107 -24.63 16.25 -7.99
N ARG A 108 -23.92 15.90 -9.08
CA ARG A 108 -22.74 16.61 -9.54
C ARG A 108 -22.70 16.70 -11.07
N GLN A 109 -23.25 17.77 -11.61
CA GLN A 109 -23.42 17.97 -13.06
C GLN A 109 -22.10 18.04 -13.83
N GLU A 110 -21.03 18.55 -13.19
CA GLU A 110 -19.70 18.67 -13.81
C GLU A 110 -18.90 17.36 -13.85
N TYR A 111 -19.46 16.26 -13.34
CA TYR A 111 -18.83 14.95 -13.48
C TYR A 111 -18.84 14.50 -14.96
N HIS A 112 -17.65 14.20 -15.47
CA HIS A 112 -17.46 13.67 -16.81
C HIS A 112 -17.02 12.21 -16.75
N ASP A 113 -17.82 11.33 -17.34
CA ASP A 113 -17.50 9.92 -17.43
C ASP A 113 -16.35 9.68 -18.41
N ALA A 114 -15.43 8.80 -18.03
CA ALA A 114 -14.38 8.32 -18.94
C ALA A 114 -14.91 7.24 -19.91
N GLY A 115 -16.16 6.80 -19.76
CA GLY A 115 -16.89 5.92 -20.68
C GLY A 115 -16.58 4.43 -20.53
N ARG A 116 -15.46 4.07 -19.90
CA ARG A 116 -14.95 2.69 -19.88
C ARG A 116 -15.83 1.70 -19.09
N TYR A 117 -16.57 2.17 -18.10
CA TYR A 117 -17.41 1.35 -17.20
C TYR A 117 -18.88 1.77 -17.23
N SER A 118 -19.24 2.57 -18.23
CA SER A 118 -20.61 3.04 -18.44
C SER A 118 -21.58 1.84 -18.56
N PRO A 119 -22.77 1.89 -17.96
CA PRO A 119 -23.39 3.07 -17.35
C PRO A 119 -22.96 3.36 -15.90
N ALA A 120 -22.18 2.49 -15.25
CA ALA A 120 -21.78 2.69 -13.85
C ALA A 120 -20.85 3.91 -13.70
N VAL A 121 -21.09 4.73 -12.68
CA VAL A 121 -20.17 5.80 -12.32
C VAL A 121 -18.88 5.19 -11.77
N THR A 122 -17.72 5.68 -12.20
CA THR A 122 -16.41 5.21 -11.72
C THR A 122 -15.44 6.38 -11.58
N GLY A 123 -14.22 6.14 -11.10
CA GLY A 123 -13.22 7.20 -11.02
C GLY A 123 -13.45 8.26 -9.94
N ILE A 124 -14.40 8.00 -9.04
CA ILE A 124 -14.73 8.87 -7.92
C ILE A 124 -14.06 8.40 -6.63
N SER A 125 -13.73 9.36 -5.77
CA SER A 125 -13.22 9.11 -4.43
C SER A 125 -14.30 8.55 -3.50
N TYR A 126 -13.85 7.93 -2.41
CA TYR A 126 -14.73 7.51 -1.33
C TYR A 126 -15.54 8.69 -0.75
N ASP A 127 -14.91 9.86 -0.64
CA ASP A 127 -15.57 11.07 -0.13
C ASP A 127 -16.69 11.54 -1.05
N GLU A 128 -16.52 11.43 -2.37
CA GLU A 128 -17.56 11.75 -3.35
C GLU A 128 -18.73 10.76 -3.30
N ALA A 129 -18.45 9.46 -3.17
CA ALA A 129 -19.48 8.44 -3.02
C ALA A 129 -20.31 8.62 -1.73
N THR A 130 -19.65 8.93 -0.61
CA THR A 130 -20.34 9.22 0.65
C THR A 130 -21.07 10.57 0.62
N ALA A 131 -20.55 11.58 -0.07
CA ALA A 131 -21.23 12.86 -0.28
C ALA A 131 -22.53 12.68 -1.10
N PHE A 132 -22.51 11.84 -2.13
CA PHE A 132 -23.72 11.46 -2.87
C PHE A 132 -24.78 10.85 -1.95
N CYS A 133 -24.39 9.90 -1.09
CA CYS A 133 -25.30 9.26 -0.14
C CYS A 133 -25.93 10.28 0.83
N ARG A 134 -25.13 11.24 1.34
CA ARG A 134 -25.62 12.31 2.23
C ARG A 134 -26.58 13.27 1.50
N TRP A 135 -26.27 13.62 0.26
CA TRP A 135 -27.15 14.45 -0.58
C TRP A 135 -28.50 13.77 -0.79
N LEU A 136 -28.50 12.49 -1.17
CA LEU A 136 -29.74 11.73 -1.37
C LEU A 136 -30.51 11.59 -0.05
N SER A 137 -29.81 11.42 1.07
CA SER A 137 -30.42 11.38 2.40
C SER A 137 -31.14 12.67 2.75
N GLY A 138 -30.51 13.82 2.50
CA GLY A 138 -31.11 15.14 2.70
C GLY A 138 -32.30 15.39 1.78
N ARG A 139 -32.23 14.91 0.52
CA ARG A 139 -33.30 15.04 -0.48
C ARG A 139 -34.55 14.25 -0.11
N GLU A 140 -34.40 13.04 0.42
CA GLU A 140 -35.54 12.14 0.70
C GLU A 140 -35.95 12.09 2.18
N GLY A 141 -35.16 12.66 3.09
CA GLY A 141 -35.38 12.50 4.53
C GLY A 141 -35.23 11.05 5.02
N ARG A 142 -34.45 10.23 4.29
CA ARG A 142 -34.19 8.81 4.58
C ARG A 142 -32.70 8.55 4.67
N PRO A 143 -32.22 7.62 5.51
CA PRO A 143 -30.79 7.35 5.62
C PRO A 143 -30.29 6.55 4.42
N TYR A 144 -29.46 7.17 3.57
CA TYR A 144 -28.70 6.51 2.52
C TYR A 144 -27.21 6.50 2.84
N ARG A 145 -26.55 5.39 2.54
CA ARG A 145 -25.12 5.17 2.82
C ARG A 145 -24.52 4.16 1.85
N LEU A 146 -23.21 4.02 1.90
CA LEU A 146 -22.53 2.86 1.32
C LEU A 146 -22.92 1.58 2.10
N PRO A 147 -22.95 0.40 1.44
CA PRO A 147 -23.03 -0.86 2.16
C PRO A 147 -21.80 -1.02 3.07
N THR A 148 -21.97 -1.71 4.18
CA THR A 148 -20.83 -2.30 4.88
C THR A 148 -20.22 -3.41 4.03
N GLU A 149 -18.96 -3.73 4.29
CA GLU A 149 -18.26 -4.84 3.64
C GLU A 149 -19.02 -6.17 3.81
N ALA A 150 -19.57 -6.39 5.01
CA ALA A 150 -20.36 -7.56 5.32
C ALA A 150 -21.71 -7.62 4.58
N GLU A 151 -22.44 -6.50 4.50
CA GLU A 151 -23.67 -6.43 3.71
C GLU A 151 -23.39 -6.70 2.22
N TRP A 152 -22.29 -6.14 1.69
CA TRP A 152 -21.89 -6.37 0.31
C TRP A 152 -21.63 -7.85 0.04
N GLU A 153 -20.83 -8.52 0.88
CA GLU A 153 -20.52 -9.94 0.69
C GLU A 153 -21.74 -10.84 0.91
N TYR A 154 -22.62 -10.50 1.87
CA TYR A 154 -23.88 -11.20 2.10
C TYR A 154 -24.76 -11.19 0.85
N VAL A 155 -24.91 -10.00 0.24
CA VAL A 155 -25.66 -9.83 -1.01
C VAL A 155 -24.97 -10.56 -2.16
N ALA A 156 -23.64 -10.44 -2.31
CA ALA A 156 -22.89 -11.09 -3.37
C ALA A 156 -23.00 -12.62 -3.32
N ARG A 157 -23.05 -13.20 -2.12
CA ARG A 157 -23.21 -14.65 -1.93
C ARG A 157 -24.64 -15.11 -2.22
N ALA A 158 -25.65 -14.34 -1.84
CA ALA A 158 -27.06 -14.69 -1.99
C ALA A 158 -27.37 -16.12 -1.49
N GLY A 159 -26.81 -16.49 -0.33
CA GLY A 159 -26.93 -17.82 0.28
C GLY A 159 -25.93 -18.87 -0.23
N SER A 160 -25.17 -18.58 -1.28
CA SER A 160 -24.17 -19.50 -1.82
C SER A 160 -22.89 -19.59 -0.98
N ALA A 161 -22.36 -20.81 -0.88
CA ALA A 161 -21.05 -21.11 -0.31
C ALA A 161 -19.97 -21.38 -1.39
N SER A 162 -20.28 -21.23 -2.68
CA SER A 162 -19.31 -21.36 -3.78
C SER A 162 -18.53 -20.07 -4.02
N HIS A 163 -17.68 -20.06 -5.05
CA HIS A 163 -16.85 -18.89 -5.41
C HIS A 163 -17.68 -17.71 -5.92
N PHE A 164 -18.81 -17.98 -6.57
CA PHE A 164 -19.76 -17.00 -7.10
C PHE A 164 -21.19 -17.38 -6.69
N SER A 165 -22.14 -16.44 -6.76
CA SER A 165 -23.57 -16.74 -6.55
C SER A 165 -24.10 -17.81 -7.52
N SER A 166 -23.49 -17.94 -8.71
CA SER A 166 -23.83 -18.89 -9.77
C SER A 166 -23.08 -20.24 -9.69
N GLY A 167 -22.35 -20.51 -8.61
CA GLY A 167 -21.52 -21.71 -8.49
C GLY A 167 -20.01 -21.41 -8.57
N ASP A 168 -19.28 -22.20 -9.35
CA ASP A 168 -17.82 -22.12 -9.46
C ASP A 168 -17.33 -21.33 -10.69
N THR A 169 -18.25 -20.79 -11.49
CA THR A 169 -17.96 -19.88 -12.61
C THR A 169 -18.70 -18.55 -12.43
N PRO A 170 -18.15 -17.41 -12.89
CA PRO A 170 -18.85 -16.13 -12.84
C PRO A 170 -20.19 -16.18 -13.57
N PRO A 171 -21.22 -15.44 -13.10
CA PRO A 171 -22.48 -15.30 -13.81
C PRO A 171 -22.31 -14.43 -15.06
N SER A 172 -23.34 -14.40 -15.91
CA SER A 172 -23.37 -13.47 -17.05
C SER A 172 -23.53 -12.02 -16.56
N HIS A 173 -22.99 -11.06 -17.32
CA HIS A 173 -23.17 -9.65 -16.98
C HIS A 173 -24.67 -9.27 -17.02
N GLY A 174 -25.14 -8.52 -16.02
CA GLY A 174 -26.56 -8.15 -15.87
C GLY A 174 -27.45 -9.24 -15.27
N GLU A 175 -26.94 -10.45 -15.06
CA GLU A 175 -27.67 -11.52 -14.39
C GLU A 175 -27.84 -11.20 -12.90
N ALA A 176 -29.07 -11.35 -12.40
CA ALA A 176 -29.37 -11.15 -10.99
C ALA A 176 -29.03 -12.41 -10.19
N ASN A 177 -28.51 -12.23 -8.98
CA ASN A 177 -28.39 -13.33 -8.02
C ASN A 177 -29.77 -13.72 -7.44
N ALA A 178 -29.79 -14.73 -6.56
CA ALA A 178 -31.04 -15.22 -5.93
C ALA A 178 -31.78 -14.16 -5.07
N LEU A 179 -31.14 -13.04 -4.74
CA LEU A 179 -31.73 -11.90 -4.03
C LEU A 179 -32.22 -10.79 -4.98
N GLY A 180 -32.11 -10.97 -6.30
CA GLY A 180 -32.55 -9.99 -7.30
C GLY A 180 -31.54 -8.85 -7.55
N VAL A 181 -30.32 -8.93 -7.02
CA VAL A 181 -29.28 -7.90 -7.21
C VAL A 181 -28.35 -8.30 -8.36
N LYS A 182 -28.05 -7.36 -9.26
CA LYS A 182 -27.27 -7.59 -10.48
C LYS A 182 -25.82 -7.13 -10.32
N ASN A 183 -24.94 -7.63 -11.18
CA ASN A 183 -23.55 -7.17 -11.35
C ASN A 183 -22.58 -7.33 -10.17
N MET A 184 -22.96 -7.99 -9.07
CA MET A 184 -22.08 -8.22 -7.91
C MET A 184 -20.73 -8.89 -8.28
N HIS A 185 -20.69 -9.64 -9.38
CA HIS A 185 -19.50 -10.35 -9.87
C HIS A 185 -18.95 -9.83 -11.21
N THR A 186 -19.63 -8.89 -11.87
CA THR A 186 -19.39 -8.60 -13.30
C THR A 186 -19.36 -7.12 -13.66
N GLY A 187 -19.65 -6.23 -12.72
CA GLY A 187 -19.65 -4.79 -12.95
C GLY A 187 -18.40 -4.09 -12.42
N ALA A 188 -18.58 -2.87 -11.95
CA ALA A 188 -17.50 -2.04 -11.43
C ALA A 188 -16.98 -2.58 -10.09
N LEU A 189 -15.78 -2.15 -9.71
CA LEU A 189 -15.35 -2.24 -8.31
C LEU A 189 -16.19 -1.24 -7.51
N GLU A 190 -16.48 -1.51 -6.23
CA GLU A 190 -17.43 -0.74 -5.44
C GLU A 190 -16.83 -0.35 -4.09
N TRP A 191 -16.88 0.95 -3.77
CA TRP A 191 -16.60 1.43 -2.42
C TRP A 191 -17.62 0.88 -1.43
N VAL A 192 -17.13 0.36 -0.30
CA VAL A 192 -17.94 0.01 0.87
C VAL A 192 -17.49 0.83 2.08
N ALA A 193 -18.31 0.91 3.12
CA ALA A 193 -18.11 1.83 4.25
C ALA A 193 -16.82 1.55 5.07
N ASP A 194 -16.38 0.29 5.12
CA ASP A 194 -15.39 -0.19 6.05
C ASP A 194 -13.97 0.30 5.72
N TRP A 195 -13.17 0.50 6.78
CA TRP A 195 -11.72 0.57 6.64
C TRP A 195 -11.16 -0.81 6.32
N TYR A 196 -10.13 -0.89 5.47
CA TYR A 196 -9.47 -2.15 5.21
C TYR A 196 -8.64 -2.60 6.42
N GLY A 197 -8.75 -3.88 6.75
CA GLY A 197 -8.04 -4.52 7.85
C GLY A 197 -8.37 -6.02 7.96
N PRO A 198 -7.69 -6.73 8.88
CA PRO A 198 -7.81 -8.18 9.00
C PRO A 198 -9.19 -8.59 9.53
N TYR A 199 -9.72 -9.72 9.06
CA TYR A 199 -10.89 -10.32 9.69
C TYR A 199 -10.59 -10.80 11.10
N ARG A 200 -11.64 -10.82 11.91
CA ARG A 200 -11.61 -11.40 13.25
C ARG A 200 -12.28 -12.77 13.25
N PRO A 201 -11.76 -13.74 14.03
CA PRO A 201 -12.28 -15.10 14.00
C PRO A 201 -13.61 -15.28 14.72
N GLU A 202 -14.00 -14.34 15.60
CA GLU A 202 -15.24 -14.46 16.37
C GLU A 202 -16.48 -14.22 15.51
N SER A 203 -17.62 -14.80 15.91
CA SER A 203 -18.91 -14.49 15.29
C SER A 203 -19.30 -13.03 15.53
N GLN A 204 -19.83 -12.38 14.49
CA GLN A 204 -20.15 -10.95 14.51
C GLN A 204 -21.61 -10.68 14.15
N VAL A 205 -22.14 -9.56 14.64
CA VAL A 205 -23.48 -9.05 14.31
C VAL A 205 -23.31 -7.66 13.74
N ASP A 206 -23.75 -7.47 12.50
CA ASP A 206 -23.64 -6.21 11.75
C ASP A 206 -22.24 -5.54 11.88
N PRO A 207 -21.14 -6.21 11.50
CA PRO A 207 -19.80 -5.65 11.66
C PRO A 207 -19.57 -4.46 10.73
N VAL A 208 -18.72 -3.53 11.18
CA VAL A 208 -18.35 -2.29 10.46
C VAL A 208 -16.83 -2.12 10.29
N GLY A 209 -16.09 -3.23 10.47
CA GLY A 209 -14.65 -3.25 10.30
C GLY A 209 -13.86 -2.52 11.41
N PRO A 210 -12.58 -2.22 11.16
CA PRO A 210 -11.72 -1.49 12.07
C PRO A 210 -12.07 0.01 12.12
N ALA A 211 -11.70 0.67 13.21
CA ALA A 211 -11.92 2.10 13.41
C ALA A 211 -11.10 2.99 12.47
N SER A 212 -9.98 2.47 11.94
CA SER A 212 -9.08 3.17 11.02
C SER A 212 -8.28 2.18 10.17
N GLY A 213 -7.72 2.64 9.06
CA GLY A 213 -6.83 1.87 8.19
C GLY A 213 -6.11 2.76 7.18
N TRP A 214 -5.33 2.16 6.28
CA TRP A 214 -4.61 2.90 5.24
C TRP A 214 -5.46 3.21 4.01
N GLY A 215 -6.52 2.42 3.78
CA GLY A 215 -7.48 2.56 2.69
C GLY A 215 -8.86 2.05 3.09
N ARG A 216 -9.85 2.38 2.27
CA ARG A 216 -11.21 1.84 2.38
C ARG A 216 -11.31 0.55 1.60
N VAL A 217 -12.15 -0.37 2.08
CA VAL A 217 -12.43 -1.60 1.36
C VAL A 217 -13.12 -1.26 0.03
N VAL A 218 -12.71 -2.01 -0.98
CA VAL A 218 -13.34 -2.05 -2.30
C VAL A 218 -13.74 -3.49 -2.57
N ARG A 219 -14.97 -3.70 -3.05
CA ARG A 219 -15.52 -5.03 -3.36
C ARG A 219 -16.00 -5.13 -4.80
N GLY A 220 -16.26 -6.35 -5.27
CA GLY A 220 -16.80 -6.60 -6.60
C GLY A 220 -15.82 -6.25 -7.71
N GLY A 221 -16.24 -6.38 -8.96
CA GLY A 221 -15.37 -6.15 -10.09
C GLY A 221 -14.06 -6.94 -9.98
N GLY A 222 -12.95 -6.42 -10.46
CA GLY A 222 -11.64 -7.04 -10.34
C GLY A 222 -10.57 -6.04 -10.75
N PRO A 223 -9.35 -6.13 -10.21
CA PRO A 223 -8.28 -5.21 -10.57
C PRO A 223 -7.88 -5.43 -12.03
N GLN A 224 -7.52 -4.33 -12.69
CA GLN A 224 -6.98 -4.37 -14.04
C GLN A 224 -5.69 -5.20 -14.04
N GLY A 225 -5.70 -6.33 -14.75
CA GLY A 225 -4.48 -7.11 -14.97
C GLY A 225 -3.39 -6.29 -15.67
N PRO A 226 -2.10 -6.51 -15.35
CA PRO A 226 -1.01 -5.81 -16.02
C PRO A 226 -0.93 -6.18 -17.50
N ARG A 227 -0.49 -5.19 -18.29
CA ARG A 227 -0.20 -5.20 -19.74
C ARG A 227 -0.06 -6.59 -20.38
N GLY A 228 -0.95 -6.92 -21.31
CA GLY A 228 -0.84 -8.07 -22.20
C GLY A 228 -2.20 -8.60 -22.65
N ASN A 229 -2.61 -8.26 -23.87
CA ASN A 229 -3.60 -8.93 -24.73
C ASN A 229 -4.95 -9.45 -24.18
N ARG A 230 -5.39 -9.06 -22.98
CA ARG A 230 -6.78 -9.29 -22.54
C ARG A 230 -7.50 -7.95 -22.42
N PRO A 231 -8.39 -7.60 -23.37
CA PRO A 231 -9.13 -6.33 -23.38
C PRO A 231 -10.06 -6.12 -22.17
N HIS A 232 -10.28 -7.15 -21.33
CA HIS A 232 -11.14 -7.09 -20.14
C HIS A 232 -10.41 -7.67 -18.93
N GLY A 233 -9.51 -6.89 -18.34
CA GLY A 233 -8.68 -7.26 -17.18
C GLY A 233 -9.49 -7.58 -15.93
N LEU A 234 -10.11 -8.74 -15.89
CA LEU A 234 -10.92 -9.19 -14.77
C LEU A 234 -10.85 -10.73 -14.75
N LEU A 235 -9.75 -11.27 -14.24
CA LEU A 235 -9.64 -12.71 -14.01
C LEU A 235 -10.81 -13.16 -13.13
N PRO A 236 -11.51 -14.26 -13.42
CA PRO A 236 -12.60 -14.76 -12.58
C PRO A 236 -12.23 -14.84 -11.10
N TYR A 237 -10.96 -15.11 -10.80
CA TYR A 237 -10.41 -15.09 -9.45
C TYR A 237 -10.75 -13.85 -8.62
N TYR A 238 -10.62 -12.64 -9.17
CA TYR A 238 -10.86 -11.41 -8.41
C TYR A 238 -12.34 -11.04 -8.32
N ARG A 239 -13.21 -11.75 -9.05
CA ARG A 239 -14.65 -11.52 -9.05
C ARG A 239 -15.39 -12.38 -8.03
N ARG A 240 -14.67 -13.20 -7.26
CA ARG A 240 -15.26 -14.11 -6.27
C ARG A 240 -15.95 -13.31 -5.16
N SER A 241 -17.00 -13.86 -4.55
CA SER A 241 -17.74 -13.17 -3.47
C SER A 241 -16.82 -12.74 -2.31
N ALA A 242 -15.79 -13.54 -2.02
CA ALA A 242 -14.87 -13.31 -0.90
C ALA A 242 -13.70 -12.38 -1.22
N ASN A 243 -13.43 -12.05 -2.49
CA ASN A 243 -12.30 -11.19 -2.84
C ASN A 243 -12.47 -9.80 -2.22
N ARG A 244 -11.34 -9.22 -1.83
CA ARG A 244 -11.24 -7.91 -1.20
C ARG A 244 -10.16 -7.12 -1.94
N ALA A 245 -10.44 -5.84 -2.17
CA ALA A 245 -9.46 -4.87 -2.61
C ALA A 245 -9.50 -3.68 -1.66
N SER A 246 -8.55 -2.75 -1.79
CA SER A 246 -8.65 -1.48 -1.07
C SER A 246 -7.95 -0.34 -1.80
N ALA A 247 -8.37 0.87 -1.50
CA ALA A 247 -7.78 2.07 -2.08
C ALA A 247 -7.82 3.27 -1.11
N PRO A 248 -6.92 4.26 -1.29
CA PRO A 248 -6.92 5.47 -0.49
C PRO A 248 -8.21 6.27 -0.65
N LEU A 249 -8.65 6.97 0.40
CA LEU A 249 -9.95 7.67 0.44
C LEU A 249 -10.09 8.69 -0.68
N HIS A 250 -9.04 9.49 -0.90
CA HIS A 250 -9.01 10.57 -1.88
C HIS A 250 -8.56 10.11 -3.27
N TYR A 251 -8.54 8.78 -3.52
CA TYR A 251 -8.18 8.25 -4.83
C TYR A 251 -9.26 8.58 -5.84
N ARG A 252 -8.89 9.34 -6.88
CA ARG A 252 -9.78 9.83 -7.94
C ARG A 252 -9.08 9.73 -9.29
N GLY A 253 -9.86 9.72 -10.38
CA GLY A 253 -9.35 9.75 -11.75
C GLY A 253 -9.70 8.49 -12.54
N MET A 254 -8.78 7.98 -13.37
CA MET A 254 -9.09 6.85 -14.25
C MET A 254 -8.95 5.49 -13.54
N HIS A 255 -9.94 5.14 -12.71
CA HIS A 255 -10.02 3.84 -12.03
C HIS A 255 -11.43 3.24 -12.07
N PRO A 256 -11.57 1.90 -12.00
CA PRO A 256 -12.85 1.18 -12.14
C PRO A 256 -13.78 1.24 -10.92
N ILE A 257 -13.52 2.12 -9.95
CA ILE A 257 -14.21 2.08 -8.65
C ILE A 257 -15.41 3.04 -8.69
N GLY A 258 -16.60 2.46 -8.60
CA GLY A 258 -17.89 3.10 -8.37
C GLY A 258 -18.44 2.74 -7.00
N PHE A 259 -19.77 2.65 -6.89
CA PHE A 259 -20.44 2.29 -5.65
C PHE A 259 -21.92 1.92 -5.85
N ARG A 260 -22.51 1.34 -4.81
CA ARG A 260 -23.95 1.15 -4.60
C ARG A 260 -24.40 1.86 -3.35
N ILE A 261 -25.71 2.04 -3.23
CA ILE A 261 -26.33 2.65 -2.05
C ILE A 261 -27.18 1.64 -1.30
N VAL A 262 -27.15 1.74 0.02
CA VAL A 262 -28.07 1.09 0.95
C VAL A 262 -28.98 2.16 1.56
N MET A 263 -30.28 1.87 1.66
CA MET A 263 -31.22 2.64 2.46
C MET A 263 -31.40 1.95 3.81
N GLY A 264 -30.94 2.61 4.87
CA GLY A 264 -30.91 2.13 6.24
C GLY A 264 -29.82 2.81 7.05
N GLU A 265 -30.00 2.86 8.38
CA GLU A 265 -28.96 3.34 9.30
C GLU A 265 -27.69 2.48 9.19
N LEU A 266 -26.54 3.09 9.48
CA LEU A 266 -25.32 2.29 9.72
C LEU A 266 -25.56 1.39 10.94
N PRO A 267 -24.98 0.19 10.96
CA PRO A 267 -24.97 -0.63 12.17
C PRO A 267 -24.47 0.14 13.39
N ARG A 268 -25.07 -0.12 14.55
CA ARG A 268 -24.66 0.48 15.83
C ARG A 268 -23.48 -0.25 16.47
N THR A 269 -23.04 -1.36 15.88
CA THR A 269 -21.87 -2.11 16.34
C THR A 269 -20.65 -1.20 16.31
N PRO A 270 -19.91 -1.04 17.42
CA PRO A 270 -18.73 -0.20 17.43
C PRO A 270 -17.65 -0.80 16.53
N PRO A 271 -16.92 0.03 15.76
CA PRO A 271 -15.78 -0.46 15.02
C PRO A 271 -14.71 -0.96 15.98
N TYR A 272 -13.95 -1.96 15.54
CA TYR A 272 -12.94 -2.56 16.40
C TYR A 272 -11.59 -1.83 16.30
N PRO A 273 -10.71 -1.90 17.31
CA PRO A 273 -9.40 -1.23 17.24
C PRO A 273 -8.56 -1.72 16.06
N ALA A 274 -7.99 -0.77 15.29
CA ALA A 274 -7.08 -1.10 14.21
C ALA A 274 -5.83 -1.82 14.74
N ARG A 275 -5.37 -2.84 14.02
CA ARG A 275 -4.16 -3.60 14.38
C ARG A 275 -2.92 -2.77 14.03
N GLN A 276 -2.11 -2.46 15.04
CA GLN A 276 -0.81 -1.84 14.84
C GLN A 276 0.29 -2.91 14.78
N PRO A 277 1.30 -2.75 13.91
CA PRO A 277 2.50 -3.58 13.94
C PRO A 277 3.26 -3.39 15.25
N PHE A 278 3.76 -4.46 15.87
CA PHE A 278 4.60 -4.38 17.07
C PHE A 278 5.82 -3.47 16.90
N SER A 279 6.38 -3.43 15.68
CA SER A 279 7.48 -2.55 15.30
C SER A 279 7.16 -1.05 15.38
N LEU A 280 5.89 -0.67 15.53
CA LEU A 280 5.45 0.72 15.73
C LEU A 280 4.91 0.96 17.15
N GLU A 281 4.87 -0.08 17.99
CA GLU A 281 4.41 0.00 19.37
C GLU A 281 5.57 0.21 20.34
N LEU A 282 5.25 0.80 21.51
CA LEU A 282 6.19 1.00 22.60
C LEU A 282 7.47 1.75 22.17
N VAL A 283 7.31 2.72 21.27
CA VAL A 283 8.41 3.51 20.72
C VAL A 283 8.83 4.58 21.72
N LYS A 284 10.11 4.57 22.10
CA LYS A 284 10.69 5.61 22.96
C LYS A 284 10.86 6.89 22.14
N GLN A 285 10.31 8.00 22.61
CA GLN A 285 10.40 9.29 21.91
C GLN A 285 11.63 10.12 22.27
N ARG A 286 12.39 9.71 23.29
CA ARG A 286 13.59 10.44 23.70
C ARG A 286 14.74 10.16 22.73
N ASN A 287 15.44 11.20 22.32
CA ASN A 287 16.64 11.09 21.50
C ASN A 287 17.68 10.25 22.24
N ALA A 288 18.09 9.16 21.62
CA ALA A 288 19.27 8.45 22.06
C ALA A 288 20.51 9.34 21.86
N HIS A 289 21.44 9.32 22.81
CA HIS A 289 22.76 9.91 22.61
C HIS A 289 23.54 9.07 21.59
N VAL A 290 23.37 9.38 20.30
CA VAL A 290 24.06 8.72 19.18
C VAL A 290 25.54 9.12 19.06
N ASP A 291 26.03 10.02 19.92
CA ASP A 291 27.44 10.45 19.92
C ASP A 291 28.39 9.42 20.56
N ALA A 292 27.85 8.38 21.21
CA ALA A 292 28.63 7.23 21.68
C ALA A 292 28.85 6.25 20.52
N GLY A 293 30.01 6.34 19.88
CA GLY A 293 30.41 5.46 18.79
C GLY A 293 31.84 4.94 18.94
N PRO A 294 32.24 3.95 18.13
CA PRO A 294 33.65 3.61 17.93
C PRO A 294 34.46 4.86 17.56
N PRO A 295 35.78 4.90 17.84
CA PRO A 295 36.65 6.02 17.48
C PRO A 295 36.46 6.43 16.01
N ALA A 296 36.19 7.71 15.76
CA ALA A 296 35.82 8.23 14.44
C ALA A 296 36.95 8.12 13.38
N ASP A 297 38.18 7.91 13.84
CA ASP A 297 39.37 7.66 13.02
C ASP A 297 39.54 6.18 12.66
N GLN A 298 38.78 5.28 13.28
CA GLN A 298 38.83 3.85 13.04
C GLN A 298 37.60 3.37 12.25
N PRO A 299 37.81 2.74 11.07
CA PRO A 299 36.69 2.16 10.33
C PRO A 299 36.05 1.03 11.14
N TRP A 300 34.78 1.19 11.52
CA TRP A 300 34.03 0.19 12.26
C TRP A 300 32.88 -0.36 11.42
N PHE A 301 32.78 -1.69 11.34
CA PHE A 301 31.74 -2.39 10.60
C PHE A 301 31.22 -3.55 11.42
N ARG A 302 29.90 -3.69 11.47
CA ARG A 302 29.25 -4.84 12.08
C ARG A 302 28.24 -5.43 11.11
N ARG A 303 28.45 -6.69 10.75
CA ARG A 303 27.46 -7.49 10.01
C ARG A 303 26.48 -8.12 10.98
N ARG A 304 25.22 -8.24 10.57
CA ARG A 304 24.15 -8.88 11.33
C ARG A 304 23.43 -9.90 10.43
N PRO A 305 22.87 -10.99 10.99
CA PRO A 305 21.90 -11.81 10.27
C PRO A 305 20.73 -10.97 9.78
N LEU A 306 20.17 -11.33 8.62
CA LEU A 306 19.04 -10.63 8.02
C LEU A 306 17.78 -10.80 8.89
N LEU A 307 16.80 -9.94 8.64
CA LEU A 307 15.46 -9.91 9.24
C LEU A 307 14.85 -11.31 9.37
N ALA A 308 14.01 -11.52 10.39
CA ALA A 308 13.23 -12.75 10.58
C ALA A 308 12.09 -12.83 9.54
N VAL A 309 12.45 -13.00 8.27
CA VAL A 309 11.53 -13.16 7.14
C VAL A 309 11.48 -14.62 6.69
N PRO A 310 10.39 -15.04 6.01
CA PRO A 310 10.33 -16.37 5.42
C PRO A 310 11.51 -16.64 4.46
N PRO A 311 11.97 -17.89 4.34
CA PRO A 311 12.91 -18.29 3.29
C PRO A 311 12.41 -17.90 1.89
N GLU A 312 13.36 -17.59 1.01
CA GLU A 312 13.09 -17.20 -0.37
C GLU A 312 12.20 -18.24 -1.09
N ASN A 313 11.11 -17.79 -1.70
CA ASN A 313 10.09 -18.61 -2.37
C ASN A 313 9.36 -19.62 -1.47
N MET A 314 9.33 -19.43 -0.14
CA MET A 314 8.43 -20.19 0.73
C MET A 314 6.97 -19.92 0.32
N MET A 315 6.20 -21.00 0.12
CA MET A 315 4.81 -20.91 -0.33
C MET A 315 3.91 -20.24 0.73
N PRO A 316 2.87 -19.47 0.34
CA PRO A 316 2.00 -18.75 1.28
C PRO A 316 1.42 -19.61 2.40
N ASP A 317 0.91 -20.80 2.09
CA ASP A 317 0.36 -21.72 3.10
C ASP A 317 1.40 -22.13 4.15
N ALA A 318 2.65 -22.31 3.72
CA ALA A 318 3.76 -22.64 4.62
C ALA A 318 4.21 -21.43 5.45
N VAL A 319 4.19 -20.22 4.88
CA VAL A 319 4.45 -18.98 5.63
C VAL A 319 3.39 -18.81 6.72
N LYS A 320 2.11 -18.95 6.38
CA LYS A 320 1.01 -18.91 7.35
C LYS A 320 1.18 -19.96 8.46
N ALA A 321 1.58 -21.19 8.10
CA ALA A 321 1.84 -22.25 9.08
C ALA A 321 3.05 -21.99 10.00
N SER A 322 3.97 -21.11 9.61
CA SER A 322 5.14 -20.74 10.43
C SER A 322 4.80 -19.83 11.63
N GLY A 323 3.60 -19.27 11.66
CA GLY A 323 3.16 -18.32 12.70
C GLY A 323 3.64 -16.87 12.48
N LEU A 324 4.32 -16.59 11.37
CA LEU A 324 4.55 -15.23 10.90
C LEU A 324 3.23 -14.58 10.43
N ASP A 325 3.23 -13.26 10.32
CA ASP A 325 2.05 -12.54 9.81
C ASP A 325 1.64 -13.12 8.45
N PRO A 326 0.36 -13.49 8.23
CA PRO A 326 -0.07 -14.13 6.99
C PRO A 326 0.09 -13.26 5.75
N GLY A 327 0.23 -11.94 5.90
CA GLY A 327 0.55 -11.04 4.79
C GLY A 327 2.03 -11.04 4.39
N LEU A 328 2.93 -11.66 5.17
CA LEU A 328 4.30 -11.88 4.72
C LEU A 328 4.34 -12.97 3.64
N GLY A 329 5.08 -12.70 2.57
CA GLY A 329 5.36 -13.63 1.51
C GLY A 329 6.78 -14.20 1.56
N GLY A 330 7.01 -15.21 0.71
CA GLY A 330 8.30 -15.86 0.54
C GLY A 330 9.35 -15.02 -0.17
N HIS A 331 9.02 -13.84 -0.69
CA HIS A 331 9.97 -12.95 -1.37
C HIS A 331 9.89 -11.53 -0.80
N ASN A 332 11.01 -11.00 -0.31
CA ASN A 332 11.06 -9.70 0.36
C ASN A 332 12.15 -8.83 -0.28
N HIS A 333 11.77 -7.68 -0.82
CA HIS A 333 12.66 -6.92 -1.72
C HIS A 333 12.44 -5.40 -1.63
N SER A 334 13.35 -4.63 -2.25
CA SER A 334 13.38 -3.16 -2.32
C SER A 334 13.19 -2.47 -0.96
N ALA A 335 14.19 -2.62 -0.08
CA ALA A 335 14.19 -2.04 1.25
C ALA A 335 14.38 -0.51 1.21
N GLY A 336 13.51 0.21 1.90
CA GLY A 336 13.76 1.54 2.44
C GLY A 336 14.27 1.42 3.88
N VAL A 337 15.29 2.20 4.23
CA VAL A 337 15.89 2.19 5.57
C VAL A 337 16.16 3.62 6.00
N THR A 338 15.85 3.97 7.25
CA THR A 338 16.26 5.26 7.83
C THR A 338 16.59 5.12 9.31
N VAL A 339 17.34 6.10 9.83
CA VAL A 339 17.52 6.31 11.27
C VAL A 339 16.43 7.27 11.73
N THR A 340 15.63 6.89 12.72
CA THR A 340 14.58 7.74 13.28
C THR A 340 15.17 8.70 14.33
N PRO A 341 14.48 9.81 14.69
CA PRO A 341 15.01 10.81 15.63
C PRO A 341 15.44 10.25 16.99
N ASN A 342 14.72 9.24 17.49
CA ASN A 342 15.09 8.53 18.71
C ASN A 342 16.32 7.59 18.59
N GLY A 343 16.93 7.46 17.42
CA GLY A 343 18.09 6.60 17.14
C GLY A 343 17.77 5.16 16.74
N ASP A 344 16.50 4.78 16.62
CA ASP A 344 16.11 3.46 16.09
C ASP A 344 16.44 3.38 14.58
N LEU A 345 16.60 2.15 14.08
CA LEU A 345 16.54 1.90 12.64
C LEU A 345 15.14 1.41 12.28
N LEU A 346 14.52 2.06 11.31
CA LEU A 346 13.28 1.60 10.72
C LEU A 346 13.55 1.09 9.31
N VAL A 347 13.00 -0.09 9.01
CA VAL A 347 13.13 -0.73 7.70
C VAL A 347 11.73 -1.05 7.19
N VAL A 348 11.46 -0.65 5.94
CA VAL A 348 10.27 -1.08 5.21
C VAL A 348 10.70 -1.77 3.92
N THR A 349 10.22 -2.99 3.70
CA THR A 349 10.37 -3.71 2.42
C THR A 349 8.99 -3.90 1.80
N PHE A 350 8.92 -4.24 0.51
CA PHE A 350 7.72 -4.94 0.05
C PHE A 350 7.90 -6.45 0.20
N THR A 351 6.77 -7.14 0.33
CA THR A 351 6.70 -8.60 0.38
C THR A 351 5.80 -9.11 -0.74
N ALA A 352 6.15 -10.25 -1.31
CA ALA A 352 5.43 -10.91 -2.37
C ALA A 352 5.41 -12.42 -2.11
N ALA A 353 4.34 -13.10 -2.54
CA ALA A 353 4.18 -14.54 -2.31
C ALA A 353 5.40 -15.36 -2.75
N THR A 354 5.95 -15.03 -3.93
CA THR A 354 7.16 -15.63 -4.51
C THR A 354 7.91 -14.58 -5.33
N GLN A 355 9.13 -14.87 -5.78
CA GLN A 355 9.89 -13.99 -6.68
C GLN A 355 9.13 -13.70 -7.98
N GLN A 356 8.36 -14.68 -8.49
CA GLN A 356 7.52 -14.51 -9.70
C GLN A 356 6.31 -13.59 -9.46
N ALA A 357 5.99 -13.32 -8.18
CA ALA A 357 4.90 -12.46 -7.77
C ALA A 357 5.30 -10.99 -7.62
N GLU A 358 6.58 -10.64 -7.78
CA GLU A 358 7.09 -9.27 -7.57
C GLU A 358 6.24 -8.21 -8.29
N TYR A 359 5.75 -8.50 -9.50
CA TYR A 359 4.94 -7.60 -10.32
C TYR A 359 3.44 -7.92 -10.37
N ARG A 360 2.94 -8.66 -9.38
CA ARG A 360 1.53 -9.06 -9.28
C ARG A 360 0.81 -8.25 -8.19
N PRO A 361 -0.53 -8.09 -8.30
CA PRO A 361 -1.36 -7.60 -7.19
C PRO A 361 -1.15 -8.44 -5.91
N GLY A 362 -1.41 -7.89 -4.73
CA GLY A 362 -1.33 -8.60 -3.45
C GLY A 362 0.07 -8.61 -2.82
N ASN A 363 0.93 -7.69 -3.24
CA ASN A 363 2.13 -7.36 -2.48
C ASN A 363 1.76 -6.34 -1.41
N ALA A 364 2.42 -6.39 -0.25
CA ALA A 364 2.24 -5.45 0.85
C ALA A 364 3.57 -4.85 1.29
N PHE A 365 3.55 -3.71 1.95
CA PHE A 365 4.71 -3.21 2.69
C PHE A 365 4.81 -3.90 4.05
N VAL A 366 6.01 -4.30 4.43
CA VAL A 366 6.33 -4.92 5.72
C VAL A 366 7.31 -4.03 6.45
N VAL A 367 7.04 -3.75 7.73
CA VAL A 367 7.90 -2.95 8.59
C VAL A 367 8.57 -3.81 9.65
N THR A 368 9.81 -3.47 9.97
CA THR A 368 10.54 -3.95 11.13
C THR A 368 11.39 -2.83 11.70
N ARG A 369 11.64 -2.90 13.01
CA ARG A 369 12.40 -1.90 13.76
C ARG A 369 13.55 -2.57 14.49
N ARG A 370 14.72 -1.94 14.46
CA ARG A 370 15.78 -2.22 15.43
C ARG A 370 15.86 -1.05 16.40
N ARG A 371 15.44 -1.32 17.63
CA ARG A 371 15.45 -0.36 18.71
C ARG A 371 16.88 0.04 19.07
N PHE A 372 17.11 1.31 19.37
CA PHE A 372 18.40 1.82 19.79
C PHE A 372 18.92 1.03 21.01
N GLY A 373 20.19 0.64 20.96
CA GLY A 373 20.81 -0.21 21.98
C GLY A 373 20.47 -1.72 21.87
N SER A 374 19.50 -2.13 21.06
CA SER A 374 19.18 -3.54 20.84
C SER A 374 20.09 -4.17 19.78
N GLU A 375 20.38 -5.47 19.93
CA GLU A 375 21.06 -6.25 18.89
C GLU A 375 20.10 -7.00 17.96
N GLN A 376 18.83 -7.09 18.34
CA GLN A 376 17.79 -7.84 17.65
C GLN A 376 16.83 -6.89 16.93
N TRP A 377 16.23 -7.42 15.85
CA TRP A 377 15.14 -6.78 15.13
C TRP A 377 13.80 -7.23 15.72
N ASP A 378 12.84 -6.33 15.78
CA ASP A 378 11.45 -6.66 16.03
C ASP A 378 10.93 -7.57 14.90
N VAL A 379 10.01 -8.49 15.21
CA VAL A 379 9.43 -9.39 14.21
C VAL A 379 8.77 -8.56 13.10
N PRO A 380 9.09 -8.80 11.80
CA PRO A 380 8.47 -8.07 10.71
C PRO A 380 6.98 -8.39 10.61
N SER A 381 6.19 -7.37 10.27
CA SER A 381 4.74 -7.50 10.07
C SER A 381 4.25 -6.49 9.03
N VAL A 382 3.10 -6.75 8.43
CA VAL A 382 2.49 -5.86 7.45
C VAL A 382 2.36 -4.45 8.02
N PHE A 383 2.93 -3.48 7.32
CA PHE A 383 2.88 -2.06 7.63
C PHE A 383 1.67 -1.41 6.98
N MET A 384 1.65 -1.42 5.64
CA MET A 384 0.67 -0.79 4.79
C MET A 384 0.40 -1.74 3.63
N ASP A 385 -0.87 -2.04 3.42
CA ASP A 385 -1.35 -2.95 2.39
C ASP A 385 -2.57 -2.31 1.72
N PHE A 386 -2.46 -2.09 0.42
CA PHE A 386 -3.61 -1.85 -0.45
C PHE A 386 -3.94 -3.16 -1.17
N ALA A 387 -4.86 -3.95 -0.61
CA ALA A 387 -5.29 -5.21 -1.20
C ALA A 387 -5.60 -5.07 -2.71
N ASP A 388 -5.16 -6.07 -3.48
CA ASP A 388 -5.20 -6.11 -4.95
C ASP A 388 -4.45 -5.00 -5.69
N VAL A 389 -3.54 -4.32 -4.99
CA VAL A 389 -2.50 -3.46 -5.57
C VAL A 389 -1.15 -4.17 -5.46
N GLN A 390 -0.21 -3.84 -6.34
CA GLN A 390 1.18 -4.29 -6.22
C GLN A 390 1.94 -3.28 -5.37
N ASP A 391 1.92 -3.41 -4.04
CA ASP A 391 2.69 -2.50 -3.20
C ASP A 391 4.19 -2.76 -3.31
N ALA A 392 4.95 -1.74 -3.75
CA ALA A 392 6.36 -1.91 -4.07
C ALA A 392 7.20 -0.64 -3.88
N SER A 393 8.53 -0.78 -3.95
CA SER A 393 9.49 0.33 -3.97
C SER A 393 9.36 1.28 -2.78
N ALA A 394 9.67 0.76 -1.59
CA ALA A 394 9.72 1.56 -0.38
C ALA A 394 10.88 2.55 -0.41
N LEU A 395 10.61 3.75 0.08
CA LEU A 395 11.58 4.79 0.42
C LEU A 395 11.24 5.31 1.81
N LEU A 396 12.24 5.33 2.69
CA LEU A 396 12.18 6.00 3.98
C LEU A 396 13.19 7.15 3.97
N TRP A 397 12.77 8.30 4.49
CA TRP A 397 13.62 9.48 4.61
C TRP A 397 13.30 10.20 5.91
N THR A 398 14.31 10.38 6.76
CA THR A 398 14.20 11.23 7.95
C THR A 398 14.66 12.64 7.57
N ASP A 399 13.73 13.59 7.69
CA ASP A 399 13.90 15.01 7.49
C ASP A 399 13.74 15.69 8.86
N ASP A 400 14.88 16.01 9.48
CA ASP A 400 14.97 16.44 10.88
C ASP A 400 14.23 15.50 11.85
N ASP A 401 13.18 15.98 12.51
CA ASP A 401 12.37 15.20 13.47
C ASP A 401 11.21 14.43 12.79
N THR A 402 11.07 14.53 11.46
CA THR A 402 9.99 13.90 10.71
C THR A 402 10.49 12.72 9.90
N VAL A 403 9.85 11.57 10.06
CA VAL A 403 10.09 10.37 9.24
C VAL A 403 9.05 10.32 8.13
N HIS A 404 9.49 10.41 6.88
CA HIS A 404 8.64 10.24 5.70
C HIS A 404 8.75 8.82 5.14
N PHE A 405 7.61 8.29 4.71
CA PHE A 405 7.52 7.06 3.93
C PHE A 405 6.90 7.36 2.57
N PHE A 406 7.53 6.87 1.51
CA PHE A 406 7.00 6.86 0.15
C PHE A 406 6.95 5.42 -0.35
N GLY A 407 5.80 5.04 -0.93
CA GLY A 407 5.58 3.72 -1.50
C GLY A 407 5.08 3.83 -2.93
N GLY A 408 5.78 3.19 -3.87
CA GLY A 408 5.34 3.03 -5.25
C GLY A 408 4.46 1.79 -5.43
N GLY A 409 4.37 1.30 -6.67
CA GLY A 409 3.57 0.14 -7.04
C GLY A 409 2.64 0.38 -8.21
N VAL A 410 2.26 -0.70 -8.92
CA VAL A 410 1.19 -0.64 -9.92
C VAL A 410 -0.15 -1.06 -9.32
N GLY A 411 -1.25 -0.73 -10.00
CA GLY A 411 -2.62 -1.06 -9.54
C GLY A 411 -3.43 0.17 -9.12
N LEU A 412 -2.75 1.28 -8.78
CA LEU A 412 -3.35 2.59 -8.62
C LEU A 412 -2.99 3.47 -9.85
N THR A 413 -3.82 3.41 -10.89
CA THR A 413 -3.66 4.23 -12.10
C THR A 413 -3.51 5.71 -11.76
N GLY A 414 -2.51 6.37 -12.36
CA GLY A 414 -2.26 7.80 -12.18
C GLY A 414 -1.52 8.17 -10.90
N VAL A 415 -1.13 7.20 -10.07
CA VAL A 415 -0.44 7.43 -8.80
C VAL A 415 1.04 7.03 -8.92
N PRO A 416 1.98 7.99 -8.98
CA PRO A 416 3.42 7.67 -9.04
C PRO A 416 3.95 7.11 -7.72
N PHE A 417 3.40 7.57 -6.60
CA PHE A 417 3.67 7.05 -5.27
C PHE A 417 2.54 7.45 -4.33
N ARG A 418 2.40 6.77 -3.20
CA ARG A 418 1.69 7.27 -2.02
C ARG A 418 2.67 7.58 -0.91
N TRP A 419 2.28 8.43 0.01
CA TRP A 419 3.18 8.82 1.09
C TRP A 419 2.48 9.21 2.38
N THR A 420 3.19 9.04 3.49
CA THR A 420 2.76 9.39 4.84
C THR A 420 3.97 9.86 5.65
N SER A 421 3.75 10.45 6.83
CA SER A 421 4.81 10.97 7.67
C SER A 421 4.52 10.74 9.15
N SER A 422 5.58 10.64 9.93
CA SER A 422 5.54 10.43 11.38
C SER A 422 6.41 11.48 12.06
N THR A 423 5.89 12.11 13.10
CA THR A 423 6.62 13.10 13.93
C THR A 423 6.96 12.53 15.31
N ASP A 424 6.86 11.21 15.48
CA ASP A 424 7.06 10.50 16.73
C ASP A 424 7.93 9.25 16.51
N SER A 425 9.02 9.43 15.74
CA SER A 425 10.00 8.39 15.45
C SER A 425 9.39 7.11 14.86
N GLY A 426 8.40 7.25 13.98
CA GLY A 426 7.74 6.16 13.28
C GLY A 426 6.74 5.39 14.14
N ALA A 427 6.25 5.94 15.26
CA ALA A 427 5.28 5.25 16.10
C ALA A 427 3.87 5.37 15.53
N THR A 428 3.45 6.59 15.18
CA THR A 428 2.19 6.88 14.50
C THR A 428 2.45 7.62 13.20
N TRP A 429 1.49 7.56 12.29
CA TRP A 429 1.64 8.04 10.92
C TRP A 429 0.41 8.85 10.52
N SER A 430 0.65 9.90 9.73
CA SER A 430 -0.42 10.70 9.13
C SER A 430 -1.28 9.85 8.18
N PRO A 431 -2.49 10.30 7.83
CA PRO A 431 -3.24 9.70 6.74
C PRO A 431 -2.41 9.60 5.45
N VAL A 432 -2.70 8.58 4.64
CA VAL A 432 -2.05 8.40 3.33
C VAL A 432 -2.42 9.54 2.41
N ARG A 433 -1.40 10.12 1.77
CA ARG A 433 -1.55 11.17 0.77
C ARG A 433 -1.18 10.65 -0.61
N LEU A 434 -1.90 11.13 -1.62
CA LEU A 434 -1.60 10.93 -3.03
C LEU A 434 -1.05 12.26 -3.59
N PRO A 435 0.05 12.24 -4.36
CA PRO A 435 0.66 13.45 -4.88
C PRO A 435 -0.23 14.06 -5.96
N LEU A 436 -0.46 15.37 -5.86
CA LEU A 436 -1.20 16.14 -6.84
C LEU A 436 -0.22 16.79 -7.82
N PHE A 437 -0.39 16.48 -9.11
CA PHE A 437 0.36 17.08 -10.20
C PHE A 437 -0.60 17.86 -11.11
N ASP A 438 -0.23 19.08 -11.46
CA ASP A 438 -0.93 19.88 -12.45
C ASP A 438 0.09 20.53 -13.42
N PRO A 439 0.17 20.06 -14.69
CA PRO A 439 -0.60 18.96 -15.28
C PRO A 439 -0.21 17.58 -14.71
N PRO A 440 -1.03 16.52 -14.92
CA PRO A 440 -0.72 15.17 -14.46
C PRO A 440 0.65 14.67 -14.94
N LEU A 441 1.41 14.03 -14.04
CA LEU A 441 2.73 13.46 -14.36
C LEU A 441 2.62 12.38 -15.45
N ARG A 442 3.54 12.40 -16.41
CA ARG A 442 3.64 11.42 -17.50
C ARG A 442 5.03 10.81 -17.54
N GLY A 443 5.18 9.69 -18.24
CA GLY A 443 6.50 9.11 -18.51
C GLY A 443 7.22 8.55 -17.28
N TYR A 444 6.49 8.13 -16.25
CA TYR A 444 7.06 7.55 -15.03
C TYR A 444 6.80 6.03 -14.92
N SER A 445 7.61 5.38 -14.09
CA SER A 445 7.37 4.07 -13.49
C SER A 445 7.14 4.31 -11.99
N PRO A 446 6.08 3.76 -11.36
CA PRO A 446 5.73 4.06 -9.97
C PRO A 446 6.70 3.40 -8.98
N GLN A 447 7.95 3.85 -8.97
CA GLN A 447 9.04 3.32 -8.17
C GLN A 447 9.86 4.49 -7.62
N PRO A 448 9.49 5.03 -6.45
CA PRO A 448 10.35 5.95 -5.71
C PRO A 448 11.74 5.37 -5.60
N ILE A 449 12.76 6.21 -5.79
CA ILE A 449 14.16 5.80 -5.71
C ILE A 449 14.63 5.95 -4.26
N SER A 450 15.68 5.22 -3.86
CA SER A 450 16.14 5.06 -2.46
C SER A 450 16.70 6.32 -1.78
N THR A 451 16.58 7.50 -2.40
CA THR A 451 17.04 8.79 -1.84
C THR A 451 15.93 9.82 -1.91
N ALA A 452 15.71 10.60 -0.85
CA ALA A 452 14.98 11.87 -0.88
C ALA A 452 15.78 12.91 -0.09
N PHE A 453 15.53 14.19 -0.36
CA PHE A 453 16.27 15.27 0.28
C PHE A 453 15.50 16.59 0.22
N ARG A 454 15.94 17.54 1.05
CA ARG A 454 15.49 18.93 1.03
C ARG A 454 16.62 19.84 0.58
N THR A 455 16.32 20.83 -0.25
CA THR A 455 17.25 21.91 -0.62
C THR A 455 17.17 23.07 0.38
N ALA A 456 18.17 23.96 0.38
CA ALA A 456 18.27 25.05 1.35
C ALA A 456 17.10 26.05 1.31
N ASP A 457 16.36 26.11 0.20
CA ASP A 457 15.14 26.91 0.04
C ASP A 457 13.89 26.23 0.63
N GLY A 458 14.06 25.07 1.28
CA GLY A 458 12.97 24.28 1.85
C GLY A 458 12.28 23.35 0.85
N THR A 459 12.69 23.28 -0.42
CA THR A 459 12.01 22.41 -1.41
C THR A 459 12.32 20.92 -1.15
N MET A 460 11.27 20.11 -0.99
CA MET A 460 11.36 18.65 -0.88
C MET A 460 11.58 18.04 -2.25
N HIS A 461 12.46 17.03 -2.36
CA HIS A 461 12.73 16.32 -3.59
C HIS A 461 12.59 14.80 -3.41
N VAL A 462 11.79 14.19 -4.29
CA VAL A 462 11.55 12.73 -4.33
C VAL A 462 11.76 12.24 -5.76
N PRO A 463 12.91 11.61 -6.06
CA PRO A 463 13.17 11.03 -7.37
C PRO A 463 12.36 9.75 -7.60
N ILE A 464 11.98 9.52 -8.86
CA ILE A 464 11.21 8.37 -9.30
C ILE A 464 11.78 7.81 -10.61
N ASP A 465 11.62 6.52 -10.86
CA ASP A 465 11.99 5.95 -12.15
C ASP A 465 11.13 6.52 -13.30
N GLY A 466 11.77 6.77 -14.45
CA GLY A 466 11.15 7.14 -15.70
C GLY A 466 10.91 5.95 -16.65
N VAL A 467 10.47 6.25 -17.87
CA VAL A 467 10.40 5.26 -18.96
C VAL A 467 11.81 4.86 -19.39
N GLY A 468 12.03 3.55 -19.62
CA GLY A 468 13.34 3.04 -20.04
C GLY A 468 14.41 3.24 -18.95
N GLY A 469 15.66 3.48 -19.33
CA GLY A 469 16.75 3.68 -18.37
C GLY A 469 16.84 5.11 -17.80
N GLN A 470 15.72 5.76 -17.48
CA GLN A 470 15.69 7.14 -16.99
C GLN A 470 15.21 7.23 -15.54
N SER A 471 15.58 8.32 -14.84
CA SER A 471 15.03 8.72 -13.55
C SER A 471 14.61 10.19 -13.57
N LEU A 472 13.42 10.49 -13.06
CA LEU A 472 12.86 11.84 -12.93
C LEU A 472 13.13 12.38 -11.53
N LEU A 473 13.26 13.70 -11.40
CA LEU A 473 13.39 14.38 -10.11
C LEU A 473 12.13 15.19 -9.84
N LEU A 474 11.33 14.74 -8.88
CA LEU A 474 10.09 15.42 -8.50
C LEU A 474 10.36 16.34 -7.32
N ALA A 475 9.66 17.47 -7.27
CA ALA A 475 9.82 18.45 -6.21
C ALA A 475 8.47 18.95 -5.68
N SER A 476 8.48 19.39 -4.43
CA SER A 476 7.36 20.07 -3.78
C SER A 476 7.86 21.24 -2.93
N ARG A 477 7.18 22.37 -3.03
CA ARG A 477 7.48 23.62 -2.30
C ARG A 477 6.50 23.91 -1.16
N ASP A 478 5.54 23.02 -0.95
CA ASP A 478 4.38 23.24 -0.07
C ASP A 478 4.14 22.04 0.86
N GLU A 479 5.23 21.42 1.31
CA GLU A 479 5.22 20.23 2.18
C GLU A 479 4.41 19.07 1.58
N GLY A 480 4.60 18.83 0.28
CA GLY A 480 4.05 17.71 -0.47
C GLY A 480 2.56 17.82 -0.82
N ARG A 481 1.95 19.00 -0.69
CA ARG A 481 0.56 19.22 -1.13
C ARG A 481 0.45 19.17 -2.65
N THR A 482 1.38 19.80 -3.35
CA THR A 482 1.51 19.76 -4.81
C THR A 482 2.93 19.37 -5.21
N TRP A 483 3.05 18.72 -6.38
CA TRP A 483 4.30 18.19 -6.92
C TRP A 483 4.45 18.59 -8.38
N TYR A 484 5.71 18.76 -8.80
CA TYR A 484 6.07 18.99 -10.20
C TYR A 484 7.34 18.22 -10.58
N ASP A 485 7.50 17.91 -11.86
CA ASP A 485 8.75 17.37 -12.41
C ASP A 485 9.72 18.52 -12.69
N VAL A 486 10.85 18.54 -11.99
CA VAL A 486 11.87 19.60 -12.09
C VAL A 486 12.44 19.70 -13.50
N GLY A 487 12.61 18.55 -14.17
CA GLY A 487 13.23 18.47 -15.50
C GLY A 487 12.24 18.61 -16.65
N ALA A 488 10.93 18.71 -16.37
CA ALA A 488 9.87 18.70 -17.39
C ALA A 488 10.01 17.55 -18.41
N GLY A 489 10.26 16.33 -17.92
CA GLY A 489 10.52 15.13 -18.71
C GLY A 489 12.00 14.86 -19.00
N HIS A 490 12.90 15.81 -18.75
CA HIS A 490 14.35 15.64 -18.90
C HIS A 490 14.97 15.16 -17.58
N GLY A 491 14.93 13.85 -17.38
CA GLY A 491 15.56 13.18 -16.24
C GLY A 491 17.06 12.90 -16.40
N THR A 492 17.62 12.18 -15.43
CA THR A 492 18.97 11.60 -15.53
C THR A 492 18.92 10.25 -16.23
N ARG A 493 20.04 9.84 -16.85
CA ARG A 493 20.22 8.46 -17.33
C ARG A 493 20.59 7.55 -16.15
N GLY A 494 20.08 6.34 -16.17
CA GLY A 494 20.12 5.38 -15.08
C GLY A 494 18.74 5.26 -14.45
N ARG A 495 18.20 4.04 -14.43
CA ARG A 495 17.07 3.72 -13.56
C ARG A 495 17.59 3.61 -12.11
N HIS A 496 16.83 4.06 -11.12
CA HIS A 496 17.30 4.19 -9.73
C HIS A 496 18.52 5.12 -9.58
N THR A 497 18.52 6.27 -10.25
CA THR A 497 19.55 7.30 -10.01
C THR A 497 19.48 7.81 -8.58
N LEU A 498 20.62 7.84 -7.90
CA LEU A 498 20.77 8.33 -6.54
C LEU A 498 21.10 9.82 -6.55
N TYR A 499 20.48 10.60 -5.69
CA TYR A 499 20.66 12.06 -5.64
C TYR A 499 21.11 12.54 -4.26
N VAL A 500 21.93 13.58 -4.23
CA VAL A 500 22.38 14.24 -2.98
C VAL A 500 22.68 15.71 -3.22
N VAL A 501 22.42 16.55 -2.20
CA VAL A 501 22.84 17.96 -2.17
C VAL A 501 24.28 18.05 -1.68
N LEU A 502 25.13 18.77 -2.39
CA LEU A 502 26.52 19.05 -2.02
C LEU A 502 26.63 20.28 -1.10
N ASP A 503 27.84 20.54 -0.57
CA ASP A 503 28.13 21.70 0.31
C ASP A 503 27.82 23.05 -0.34
N ASP A 504 28.02 23.15 -1.65
CA ASP A 504 27.77 24.37 -2.43
C ASP A 504 26.29 24.52 -2.85
N GLY A 505 25.41 23.64 -2.37
CA GLY A 505 23.99 23.60 -2.75
C GLY A 505 23.72 22.99 -4.12
N SER A 506 24.75 22.63 -4.90
CA SER A 506 24.57 21.93 -6.18
C SER A 506 24.14 20.48 -5.96
N LEU A 507 23.42 19.93 -6.94
CA LEU A 507 22.98 18.54 -6.89
C LEU A 507 24.03 17.63 -7.57
N PHE A 508 24.36 16.55 -6.89
CA PHE A 508 25.10 15.43 -7.47
C PHE A 508 24.17 14.24 -7.63
N ALA A 509 24.30 13.54 -8.74
CA ALA A 509 23.57 12.30 -8.97
C ALA A 509 24.47 11.20 -9.53
N LEU A 510 24.19 9.96 -9.15
CA LEU A 510 24.88 8.78 -9.65
C LEU A 510 23.84 7.83 -10.24
N GLY A 511 23.90 7.65 -11.56
CA GLY A 511 22.91 6.86 -12.30
C GLY A 511 22.97 5.39 -11.90
N GLY A 512 21.81 4.76 -11.73
CA GLY A 512 21.72 3.38 -11.27
C GLY A 512 21.96 2.37 -12.39
N LYS A 513 20.91 1.64 -12.78
CA LYS A 513 20.97 0.50 -13.71
C LYS A 513 20.48 0.86 -15.12
N ASP A 514 20.64 -0.09 -16.03
CA ASP A 514 20.15 -0.07 -17.42
C ASP A 514 20.77 1.01 -18.34
N THR A 515 21.78 1.74 -17.87
CA THR A 515 22.57 2.67 -18.69
C THR A 515 24.05 2.65 -18.26
N ASP A 516 24.93 3.07 -19.17
CA ASP A 516 26.35 3.23 -18.90
C ASP A 516 27.00 4.32 -19.79
N ILE A 517 28.24 4.65 -19.44
CA ILE A 517 29.22 5.36 -20.25
C ILE A 517 30.49 4.51 -20.26
N ASP A 518 30.76 3.83 -21.37
CA ASP A 518 31.90 2.92 -21.55
C ASP A 518 31.96 1.80 -20.48
N GLY A 519 30.81 1.28 -20.05
CA GLY A 519 30.72 0.27 -18.99
C GLY A 519 30.80 0.79 -17.56
N PHE A 520 30.77 2.12 -17.37
CA PHE A 520 30.73 2.77 -16.07
C PHE A 520 29.39 3.44 -15.81
N MET A 521 28.98 3.55 -14.55
CA MET A 521 27.78 4.32 -14.17
C MET A 521 27.96 5.78 -14.62
N PRO A 522 26.91 6.41 -15.17
CA PRO A 522 26.94 7.84 -15.40
C PRO A 522 26.85 8.58 -14.06
N GLN A 523 27.54 9.71 -13.96
CA GLN A 523 27.38 10.68 -12.86
C GLN A 523 26.95 12.03 -13.44
N PHE A 524 26.18 12.78 -12.65
CA PHE A 524 25.59 14.03 -13.07
C PHE A 524 25.84 15.12 -12.02
N ARG A 525 26.00 16.35 -12.49
CA ARG A 525 26.00 17.54 -11.65
C ARG A 525 25.01 18.56 -12.19
N SER A 526 24.21 19.14 -11.31
CA SER A 526 23.30 20.24 -11.62
C SER A 526 23.56 21.41 -10.68
N THR A 527 23.66 22.61 -11.24
CA THR A 527 23.82 23.87 -10.50
C THR A 527 22.56 24.75 -10.58
N ASP A 528 21.49 24.26 -11.20
CA ASP A 528 20.23 24.97 -11.44
C ASP A 528 19.03 24.28 -10.75
N GLY A 529 19.31 23.52 -9.69
CA GLY A 529 18.30 22.82 -8.90
C GLY A 529 17.72 21.58 -9.58
N GLY A 530 18.42 21.00 -10.56
CA GLY A 530 18.02 19.76 -11.24
C GLY A 530 17.33 19.96 -12.59
N LYS A 531 17.22 21.20 -13.08
CA LYS A 531 16.62 21.52 -14.38
C LYS A 531 17.49 21.05 -15.55
N SER A 532 18.81 21.10 -15.39
CA SER A 532 19.77 20.57 -16.34
C SER A 532 20.90 19.83 -15.66
N TRP A 533 21.50 18.87 -16.38
CA TRP A 533 22.50 17.95 -15.85
C TRP A 533 23.73 17.91 -16.74
N LYS A 534 24.91 18.10 -16.13
CA LYS A 534 26.20 17.82 -16.77
C LYS A 534 26.60 16.38 -16.49
N GLU A 535 26.48 15.54 -17.50
CA GLU A 535 26.85 14.11 -17.43
C GLU A 535 28.37 13.91 -17.59
N ARG A 536 28.92 12.98 -16.80
CA ARG A 536 30.29 12.49 -16.92
C ARG A 536 30.35 11.01 -16.57
N LYS A 537 31.43 10.35 -17.00
CA LYS A 537 31.79 9.01 -16.55
C LYS A 537 32.14 9.00 -15.06
N SER A 538 31.53 8.11 -14.29
CA SER A 538 31.90 7.89 -12.89
C SER A 538 33.05 6.87 -12.77
N PRO A 539 33.70 6.73 -11.60
CA PRO A 539 34.68 5.67 -11.37
C PRO A 539 34.04 4.30 -11.11
N PHE A 540 32.72 4.22 -11.12
CA PHE A 540 31.97 3.02 -10.73
C PHE A 540 31.54 2.21 -11.95
N PRO A 541 31.58 0.87 -11.86
CA PRO A 541 31.10 0.01 -12.93
C PRO A 541 29.58 0.10 -13.07
N ALA A 542 29.08 0.01 -14.30
CA ALA A 542 27.65 -0.01 -14.59
C ALA A 542 26.91 -1.13 -13.83
N LEU A 543 25.68 -0.86 -13.40
CA LEU A 543 24.86 -1.82 -12.67
C LEU A 543 23.91 -2.60 -13.58
N ALA A 544 23.71 -3.87 -13.25
CA ALA A 544 22.72 -4.75 -13.89
C ALA A 544 21.28 -4.52 -13.38
N SER A 545 20.32 -5.13 -14.06
CA SER A 545 18.87 -4.97 -13.87
C SER A 545 18.33 -5.29 -12.46
N HIS A 546 19.02 -6.14 -11.69
CA HIS A 546 18.57 -6.60 -10.37
C HIS A 546 19.19 -5.84 -9.18
N GLN A 547 19.79 -4.68 -9.43
CA GLN A 547 20.50 -3.91 -8.40
C GLN A 547 19.79 -2.59 -8.09
N ARG A 548 19.71 -2.25 -6.81
CA ARG A 548 19.20 -0.97 -6.32
C ARG A 548 20.25 -0.36 -5.38
N PRO A 549 21.06 0.60 -5.87
CA PRO A 549 22.11 1.17 -5.05
C PRO A 549 21.54 2.08 -3.95
N ALA A 550 22.39 2.46 -2.99
CA ALA A 550 22.08 3.42 -1.94
C ALA A 550 23.20 4.43 -1.78
N LEU A 551 22.84 5.67 -1.46
CA LEU A 551 23.74 6.81 -1.24
C LEU A 551 23.33 7.54 0.02
N VAL A 552 24.29 7.78 0.91
CA VAL A 552 24.08 8.61 2.10
C VAL A 552 25.21 9.62 2.22
N ARG A 553 24.87 10.84 2.62
CA ARG A 553 25.84 11.86 3.00
C ARG A 553 26.16 11.74 4.48
N LEU A 554 27.43 11.51 4.81
CA LEU A 554 27.89 11.39 6.19
C LEU A 554 28.09 12.77 6.82
N ARG A 555 28.03 12.87 8.16
CA ARG A 555 28.30 14.10 8.93
C ARG A 555 29.66 14.74 8.59
N SER A 556 30.62 13.94 8.13
CA SER A 556 31.94 14.40 7.67
C SER A 556 31.94 15.10 6.30
N GLY A 557 30.78 15.26 5.67
CA GLY A 557 30.62 15.76 4.30
C GLY A 557 30.94 14.73 3.21
N ARG A 558 31.35 13.51 3.60
CA ARG A 558 31.67 12.43 2.66
C ARG A 558 30.42 11.74 2.14
N LEU A 559 30.52 11.18 0.93
CA LEU A 559 29.48 10.34 0.37
C LEU A 559 29.80 8.86 0.62
N PHE A 560 28.83 8.12 1.16
CA PHE A 560 28.89 6.67 1.26
C PHE A 560 27.98 6.04 0.22
N VAL A 561 28.52 5.16 -0.61
CA VAL A 561 27.77 4.45 -1.66
C VAL A 561 27.82 2.95 -1.40
N ALA A 562 26.65 2.30 -1.42
CA ALA A 562 26.51 0.85 -1.34
C ALA A 562 25.76 0.31 -2.56
N SER A 563 26.26 -0.78 -3.13
CA SER A 563 25.65 -1.51 -4.25
C SER A 563 26.24 -2.93 -4.30
N ASP A 564 25.66 -3.82 -5.11
CA ASP A 564 26.20 -5.17 -5.33
C ASP A 564 27.41 -5.17 -6.30
N TRP A 565 27.56 -4.10 -7.10
CA TRP A 565 28.67 -3.87 -8.02
C TRP A 565 28.89 -5.01 -9.04
N GLN A 566 27.80 -5.61 -9.51
CA GLN A 566 27.82 -6.65 -10.52
C GLN A 566 27.50 -6.06 -11.91
N ASP A 567 28.20 -6.50 -12.94
CA ASP A 567 27.83 -6.21 -14.32
C ASP A 567 26.63 -7.07 -14.77
N ARG A 568 26.17 -6.87 -16.02
CA ARG A 568 25.01 -7.59 -16.58
C ARG A 568 25.22 -9.10 -16.72
N ASP A 569 26.46 -9.57 -16.69
CA ASP A 569 26.82 -10.99 -16.73
C ASP A 569 27.02 -11.58 -15.31
N GLY A 570 26.68 -10.81 -14.27
CA GLY A 570 26.85 -11.20 -12.87
C GLY A 570 28.32 -11.22 -12.41
N ARG A 571 29.24 -10.69 -13.21
CA ARG A 571 30.64 -10.60 -12.81
C ARG A 571 30.79 -9.42 -11.87
N LEU A 572 31.53 -9.62 -10.79
CA LEU A 572 32.00 -8.50 -9.98
C LEU A 572 32.89 -7.66 -10.88
N ALA A 573 32.45 -6.44 -11.17
CA ALA A 573 33.22 -5.58 -12.04
C ALA A 573 34.56 -5.25 -11.37
N SER A 574 35.65 -5.67 -12.03
CA SER A 574 36.99 -5.36 -11.55
C SER A 574 37.27 -3.89 -11.84
N PRO A 575 37.73 -3.07 -10.88
CA PRO A 575 38.20 -1.72 -11.16
C PRO A 575 39.51 -1.80 -11.96
N ARG A 576 39.42 -2.15 -13.24
CA ARG A 576 40.54 -2.22 -14.18
C ARG A 576 40.10 -1.63 -15.52
N ALA A 577 39.91 -0.32 -15.55
CA ALA A 577 40.01 0.52 -16.77
C ALA A 577 39.77 2.01 -16.45
N ALA A 578 40.57 2.59 -15.55
CA ALA A 578 40.77 4.04 -15.55
C ALA A 578 42.25 4.30 -15.86
N PRO A 579 42.59 4.68 -17.11
CA PRO A 579 43.96 5.04 -17.42
C PRO A 579 44.28 6.34 -16.66
N SER A 580 45.19 6.26 -15.67
CA SER A 580 45.93 7.34 -14.97
C SER A 580 45.87 7.42 -13.43
N LEU A 581 45.53 6.36 -12.70
CA LEU A 581 45.91 6.27 -11.27
C LEU A 581 47.19 5.45 -11.11
N ARG A 582 48.35 6.12 -11.19
CA ARG A 582 49.67 5.53 -10.98
C ARG A 582 49.72 4.83 -9.61
N SER A 583 49.90 3.52 -9.63
CA SER A 583 50.28 2.74 -8.46
C SER A 583 51.82 2.62 -8.41
N GLN A 584 52.40 3.13 -7.33
CA GLN A 584 53.56 2.50 -6.68
C GLN A 584 52.93 1.79 -5.46
N THR A 585 53.19 0.52 -5.13
CA THR A 585 54.48 -0.17 -5.11
C THR A 585 54.26 -1.68 -5.19
N THR A 586 55.17 -2.35 -5.88
CA THR A 586 55.42 -3.78 -5.94
C THR A 586 55.71 -4.38 -4.56
N MET A 587 55.15 -5.54 -4.22
CA MET A 587 55.91 -6.64 -3.59
C MET A 587 55.21 -7.98 -3.80
N ALA A 588 56.06 -8.99 -3.99
CA ALA A 588 55.78 -10.30 -4.55
C ALA A 588 55.22 -11.32 -3.54
N ARG A 589 54.76 -12.43 -4.13
CA ARG A 589 54.17 -13.67 -3.58
C ARG A 589 54.75 -14.19 -2.24
N ALA A 590 53.88 -14.67 -1.36
CA ALA A 590 53.79 -16.08 -0.94
C ALA A 590 52.61 -16.31 0.06
N GLY A 591 51.87 -17.42 -0.09
CA GLY A 591 51.20 -18.12 1.02
C GLY A 591 49.76 -17.72 1.41
N THR A 592 48.84 -18.68 1.23
CA THR A 592 47.52 -18.84 1.88
C THR A 592 46.42 -17.79 1.60
N SER A 593 45.36 -18.25 0.91
CA SER A 593 44.24 -17.42 0.45
C SER A 593 43.25 -17.07 1.56
N ARG A 594 43.29 -15.82 2.03
CA ARG A 594 42.14 -15.09 2.61
C ARG A 594 41.71 -14.03 1.60
N ARG A 595 40.54 -14.18 0.96
CA ARG A 595 39.96 -13.19 0.02
C ARG A 595 39.31 -12.05 0.83
N CYS A 596 39.85 -10.83 0.74
CA CYS A 596 39.59 -9.76 -0.24
C CYS A 596 38.55 -8.75 0.27
N SER A 597 39.04 -7.70 0.93
CA SER A 597 38.35 -6.42 1.11
C SER A 597 39.31 -5.34 0.60
N THR A 598 39.03 -4.76 -0.56
CA THR A 598 39.90 -3.75 -1.17
C THR A 598 39.20 -2.40 -1.06
N LEU A 599 39.84 -1.47 -0.34
CA LEU A 599 39.41 -0.09 -0.18
C LEU A 599 39.82 0.69 -1.43
N CYS A 600 38.87 1.18 -2.24
CA CYS A 600 39.19 2.07 -3.36
C CYS A 600 39.05 3.52 -2.90
N ARG A 601 40.17 4.20 -2.66
CA ARG A 601 40.23 5.65 -2.43
C ARG A 601 40.50 6.35 -3.76
N THR A 602 39.49 6.91 -4.41
CA THR A 602 39.66 7.82 -5.55
C THR A 602 39.68 9.27 -5.06
N ARG A 603 40.70 10.04 -5.47
CA ARG A 603 40.78 11.49 -5.22
C ARG A 603 40.09 12.23 -6.36
N LEU A 604 38.94 12.84 -6.09
CA LEU A 604 38.37 13.94 -6.88
C LEU A 604 38.34 15.19 -5.97
N PRO A 605 38.59 16.41 -6.50
CA PRO A 605 38.57 17.61 -5.69
C PRO A 605 37.12 18.00 -5.33
N SER A 606 36.95 18.50 -4.11
CA SER A 606 35.71 18.99 -3.47
C SER A 606 34.53 18.01 -3.40
N SER A 607 34.74 16.89 -2.71
CA SER A 607 33.78 16.06 -1.93
C SER A 607 34.34 14.63 -1.89
N ARG A 608 34.80 14.18 -0.71
CA ARG A 608 35.45 12.85 -0.59
C ARG A 608 34.38 11.76 -0.65
N ILE A 609 34.39 10.91 -1.68
CA ILE A 609 33.51 9.73 -1.80
C ILE A 609 34.22 8.52 -1.17
N GLU A 610 33.56 7.81 -0.25
CA GLU A 610 34.04 6.59 0.40
C GLU A 610 33.26 5.38 -0.14
N ILE A 611 33.97 4.45 -0.77
CA ILE A 611 33.38 3.35 -1.57
C ILE A 611 33.68 2.02 -0.89
N ARG A 612 32.66 1.16 -0.68
CA ARG A 612 32.86 -0.24 -0.30
C ARG A 612 31.94 -1.20 -1.07
N THR A 613 32.47 -2.38 -1.38
CA THR A 613 31.76 -3.48 -2.05
C THR A 613 31.41 -4.57 -1.02
N THR A 614 30.19 -5.12 -1.07
CA THR A 614 29.80 -6.30 -0.29
C THR A 614 29.66 -7.49 -1.23
N GLY A 615 30.58 -8.46 -1.14
CA GLY A 615 30.53 -9.68 -1.95
C GLY A 615 29.59 -10.75 -1.37
N ARG A 616 28.93 -11.53 -2.25
CA ARG A 616 28.24 -12.78 -1.89
C ARG A 616 29.27 -13.81 -1.41
N ALA A 617 29.10 -14.38 -0.21
CA ALA A 617 29.88 -15.52 0.22
C ALA A 617 29.23 -16.82 -0.27
N SER A 618 30.03 -17.71 -0.85
CA SER A 618 29.68 -19.10 -1.11
C SER A 618 29.22 -19.77 0.18
N THR A 619 28.12 -20.52 0.11
CA THR A 619 27.68 -21.42 1.18
C THR A 619 28.76 -22.45 1.46
N THR A 620 29.38 -22.35 2.64
CA THR A 620 30.17 -23.44 3.23
C THR A 620 29.45 -23.84 4.52
N PRO A 621 29.28 -25.14 4.83
CA PRO A 621 28.52 -25.57 6.00
C PRO A 621 29.13 -25.01 7.27
N ALA A 622 28.29 -24.56 8.20
CA ALA A 622 28.71 -24.13 9.52
C ALA A 622 29.53 -25.24 10.19
N GLN A 623 30.72 -24.90 10.68
CA GLN A 623 31.44 -25.76 11.60
C GLN A 623 30.60 -25.89 12.88
N HIS A 624 30.29 -27.13 13.22
CA HIS A 624 29.64 -27.53 14.46
C HIS A 624 30.43 -26.98 15.66
N LEU A 625 29.77 -26.14 16.47
CA LEU A 625 30.15 -25.94 17.87
C LEU A 625 29.35 -26.97 18.66
N ASP A 626 29.97 -28.12 18.91
CA ASP A 626 29.49 -29.10 19.87
C ASP A 626 29.52 -28.51 21.27
N THR A 627 28.35 -28.27 21.84
CA THR A 627 28.16 -28.19 23.29
C THR A 627 26.97 -29.07 23.66
N PRO A 628 27.16 -30.15 24.44
CA PRO A 628 26.12 -31.14 24.66
C PRO A 628 25.10 -30.65 25.70
N TRP A 629 23.82 -30.58 25.30
CA TRP A 629 22.70 -30.51 26.23
C TRP A 629 22.33 -31.92 26.74
N PRO A 630 21.95 -32.09 28.02
CA PRO A 630 21.75 -33.40 28.62
C PRO A 630 20.48 -34.09 28.10
N ARG A 631 20.65 -35.31 27.56
CA ARG A 631 19.56 -36.19 27.14
C ARG A 631 18.80 -36.72 28.37
N ARG A 632 17.54 -36.32 28.55
CA ARG A 632 16.57 -37.11 29.32
C ARG A 632 15.96 -38.18 28.39
N ARG A 633 16.06 -39.44 28.80
CA ARG A 633 15.42 -40.60 28.13
C ARG A 633 13.90 -40.57 28.38
N PRO A 634 13.05 -40.86 27.40
CA PRO A 634 11.72 -41.36 27.64
C PRO A 634 11.73 -42.90 27.61
N THR A 635 11.40 -43.52 28.73
CA THR A 635 11.00 -44.94 28.79
C THR A 635 9.48 -45.00 28.81
N GLY A 636 8.88 -45.75 27.89
CA GLY A 636 7.46 -46.07 27.93
C GLY A 636 6.90 -46.50 26.58
N ARG A 637 7.01 -47.79 26.26
CA ARG A 637 6.22 -48.45 25.22
C ARG A 637 4.76 -48.50 25.64
N PHE A 638 3.84 -48.22 24.72
CA PHE A 638 2.56 -48.94 24.64
C PHE A 638 2.16 -49.12 23.18
N THR A 639 1.84 -50.36 22.84
CA THR A 639 1.36 -50.83 21.54
C THR A 639 -0.08 -51.30 21.66
N SER A 640 -0.76 -51.37 20.50
CA SER A 640 -2.07 -52.00 20.19
C SER A 640 -3.28 -51.10 20.44
N SER A 641 -4.37 -51.11 19.65
CA SER A 641 -4.77 -51.83 18.43
C SER A 641 -6.01 -51.13 17.85
N ARG A 642 -6.35 -51.44 16.60
CA ARG A 642 -7.58 -51.08 15.87
C ARG A 642 -8.87 -51.02 16.70
N ALA A 643 -9.67 -49.98 16.47
CA ALA A 643 -11.07 -50.03 16.01
C ALA A 643 -11.39 -48.67 15.36
#